data_AF-G9QUB7-F1
#
_entry.id   AF-G9QUB7-F1
#
_cell.length_a   1.000
_cell.length_b   1.000
_cell.length_c   1.000
_cell.angle_alpha   90.00
_cell.angle_beta   90.00
_cell.angle_gamma   90.00
#
_symmetry.space_group_name_H-M   'P 1'
#
loop_
_entity.id
_entity.type
_entity.pdbx_description
1 polymer ?
#
loop_
_entity_poly.entity_id
_entity_poly.type
_entity_poly.pdbx_seq_one_letter_code
_entity_poly.pdbx_strand_id
1 'polypeptide(L)'
;MASVIGVVKSISDKNAKVINNLTKEERTLNVGDTLLQNETIISDDVNFKVEVAKVGGADKVFTGKRIDLTNFADDSSNTQSSGKDEIASLQQAILKGENLTNLEETAAGGNQAGGNASGGGVSLGAASFAQGGHYSNINANFQNLSDISRGEAPSVSSVSGYADAGTSGTASPDEIEILHVDKEIFAKFAATESDIANIVKARVDEAKAKIEIAKNATYDNEIFTKEYSWSDKKMPDGFLDKTNKAVATNHLDWMDIKNTTNDNLVDLRIGGREFALLGGSSGNNVVLGGGDDIAPGDPFVDDTVALGNASGNNIISFETNESTFRASIESDATSGDNTILSGGSRLNAGLYAVSGHNVVDGSHSSSIEVKIGGRSSSDAGSAWGINDKDESFISQADNTVLGSDNADYVSFINAAGNNLIDLAGGNDEVFISDRAGGTNATIYLGDGDDVLSAGPTTSYYTNVRQNLNIDGGAGNDEIITISKQGTYHINGGSGDDTIIMSANNFNGVVDGGEGYDTLKLATQGQAEIIDFRTLANGELDAKINNIEEISFDTTQSVSYNGISGDGSGVHIKNINAQDVLDITDDKDVVLKFTNGNTSGNSLSLDGFSVSSDQSGAQAGYTRYESKLVRVLNDDTGELSAPMTVKIDIENTITVDL
;
A
#
# COMPACT_ATOMS: atom_id res chain seq x y z
N MET A 1 3.66 23.91 -13.79
CA MET A 1 4.80 24.43 -14.58
C MET A 1 4.34 24.67 -16.01
N ALA A 2 4.75 25.74 -16.67
CA ALA A 2 4.36 26.01 -18.06
C ALA A 2 5.27 25.26 -19.04
N SER A 3 4.72 24.61 -20.07
CA SER A 3 5.48 23.85 -21.06
C SER A 3 6.37 24.77 -21.91
N VAL A 4 7.59 24.31 -22.18
CA VAL A 4 8.57 25.03 -23.02
C VAL A 4 8.23 24.84 -24.49
N ILE A 5 8.09 25.95 -25.23
CA ILE A 5 7.87 25.97 -26.68
C ILE A 5 9.18 25.74 -27.44
N GLY A 6 10.27 26.35 -26.97
CA GLY A 6 11.58 26.26 -27.60
C GLY A 6 12.49 27.45 -27.30
N VAL A 7 13.63 27.50 -27.98
CA VAL A 7 14.66 28.53 -27.82
C VAL A 7 14.76 29.39 -29.07
N VAL A 8 14.80 30.71 -28.91
CA VAL A 8 14.84 31.67 -30.03
C VAL A 8 16.17 31.59 -30.79
N LYS A 9 16.11 31.37 -32.10
CA LYS A 9 17.25 31.34 -33.03
C LYS A 9 17.47 32.68 -33.73
N SER A 10 16.41 33.35 -34.14
CA SER A 10 16.52 34.64 -34.85
C SER A 10 15.29 35.53 -34.60
N ILE A 11 15.50 36.85 -34.56
CA ILE A 11 14.45 37.87 -34.44
C ILE A 11 14.66 38.95 -35.50
N SER A 12 13.60 39.36 -36.19
CA SER A 12 13.68 40.39 -37.24
C SER A 12 13.65 41.83 -36.70
N ASP A 13 13.15 42.03 -35.47
CA ASP A 13 13.10 43.30 -34.76
C ASP A 13 13.70 43.14 -33.35
N LYS A 14 14.61 44.04 -32.97
CA LYS A 14 15.32 44.02 -31.68
C LYS A 14 14.51 44.60 -30.53
N ASN A 15 13.36 45.21 -30.80
CA ASN A 15 12.51 45.83 -29.79
C ASN A 15 11.29 44.98 -29.39
N ALA A 16 11.21 43.72 -29.84
CA ALA A 16 10.14 42.81 -29.47
C ALA A 16 10.16 42.49 -27.98
N LYS A 17 8.97 42.29 -27.40
CA LYS A 17 8.77 41.95 -25.98
C LYS A 17 8.00 40.65 -25.84
N VAL A 18 8.17 39.99 -24.71
CA VAL A 18 7.40 38.83 -24.27
C VAL A 18 6.65 39.19 -23.00
N ILE A 19 5.38 38.81 -22.92
CA ILE A 19 4.54 38.98 -21.74
C ILE A 19 4.09 37.60 -21.26
N ASN A 20 4.35 37.27 -20.01
CA ASN A 20 3.77 36.09 -19.39
C ASN A 20 2.29 36.33 -19.08
N ASN A 21 1.39 35.59 -19.72
CA ASN A 21 -0.05 35.83 -19.60
C ASN A 21 -0.59 35.49 -18.20
N LEU A 22 0.14 34.70 -17.40
CA LEU A 22 -0.22 34.32 -16.03
C LEU A 22 0.36 35.29 -14.99
N THR A 23 1.67 35.56 -15.02
CA THR A 23 2.32 36.45 -14.04
C THR A 23 2.23 37.94 -14.40
N LYS A 24 1.86 38.26 -15.64
CA LYS A 24 1.85 39.62 -16.24
C LYS A 24 3.22 40.29 -16.32
N GLU A 25 4.30 39.55 -16.10
CA GLU A 25 5.66 40.06 -16.23
C GLU A 25 6.03 40.26 -17.70
N GLU A 26 6.71 41.38 -18.01
CA GLU A 26 7.20 41.71 -19.34
C GLU A 26 8.73 41.64 -19.40
N ARG A 27 9.26 41.12 -20.50
CA ARG A 27 10.71 41.13 -20.80
C ARG A 27 10.99 41.40 -22.27
N THR A 28 12.17 41.95 -22.57
CA THR A 28 12.65 42.07 -23.95
C THR A 28 12.98 40.69 -24.52
N LEU A 29 12.59 40.43 -25.77
CA LEU A 29 12.88 39.19 -26.49
C LEU A 29 14.27 39.26 -27.14
N ASN A 30 15.16 38.35 -26.77
CA ASN A 30 16.49 38.21 -27.36
C ASN A 30 16.69 36.82 -27.98
N VAL A 31 17.70 36.72 -28.85
CA VAL A 31 18.16 35.41 -29.36
C VAL A 31 18.76 34.61 -28.21
N GLY A 32 18.39 33.34 -28.11
CA GLY A 32 18.76 32.45 -26.99
C GLY A 32 17.74 32.38 -25.87
N ASP A 33 16.68 33.21 -25.89
CA ASP A 33 15.62 33.16 -24.88
C ASP A 33 14.74 31.92 -25.03
N THR A 34 14.37 31.31 -23.91
CA THR A 34 13.35 30.25 -23.85
C THR A 34 11.95 30.88 -23.91
N LEU A 35 11.05 30.29 -24.71
CA LEU A 35 9.65 30.69 -24.78
C LEU A 35 8.75 29.63 -24.13
N LEU A 36 7.74 30.09 -23.40
CA LEU A 36 6.79 29.24 -22.67
C LEU A 36 5.39 29.32 -23.29
N GLN A 37 4.61 28.25 -23.13
CA GLN A 37 3.28 28.15 -23.73
C GLN A 37 2.33 29.24 -23.24
N ASN A 38 2.51 29.82 -22.05
CA ASN A 38 1.65 30.90 -21.55
C ASN A 38 2.16 32.32 -21.87
N GLU A 39 3.06 32.49 -22.83
CA GLU A 39 3.61 33.80 -23.19
C GLU A 39 2.98 34.41 -24.47
N THR A 40 3.00 35.74 -24.57
CA THR A 40 2.65 36.47 -25.80
C THR A 40 3.85 37.31 -26.25
N ILE A 41 4.24 37.19 -27.52
CA ILE A 41 5.25 38.05 -28.14
C ILE A 41 4.57 39.26 -28.78
N ILE A 42 5.09 40.46 -28.56
CA ILE A 42 4.60 41.72 -29.11
C ILE A 42 5.75 42.48 -29.76
N SER A 43 5.55 42.92 -31.01
CA SER A 43 6.45 43.82 -31.74
C SER A 43 5.66 45.00 -32.28
N ASP A 44 6.35 46.10 -32.60
CA ASP A 44 5.75 47.24 -33.29
C ASP A 44 5.70 47.04 -34.82
N ASP A 45 6.45 46.07 -35.37
CA ASP A 45 6.47 45.71 -36.78
C ASP A 45 5.37 44.69 -37.13
N VAL A 46 4.57 45.00 -38.14
CA VAL A 46 3.48 44.13 -38.63
C VAL A 46 4.02 42.86 -39.30
N ASN A 47 5.24 42.94 -39.84
CA ASN A 47 5.92 41.85 -40.54
C ASN A 47 6.97 41.17 -39.65
N PHE A 48 6.91 41.40 -38.34
CA PHE A 48 7.82 40.80 -37.37
C PHE A 48 7.89 39.28 -37.56
N LYS A 49 9.11 38.73 -37.54
CA LYS A 49 9.40 37.30 -37.62
C LYS A 49 10.30 36.88 -36.47
N VAL A 50 9.99 35.75 -35.85
CA VAL A 50 10.84 35.08 -34.88
C VAL A 50 10.93 33.60 -35.23
N GLU A 51 12.15 33.08 -35.27
CA GLU A 51 12.44 31.67 -35.50
C GLU A 51 12.85 31.01 -34.19
N VAL A 52 12.25 29.86 -33.89
CA VAL A 52 12.39 29.14 -32.63
C VAL A 52 12.80 27.70 -32.91
N ALA A 53 13.87 27.27 -32.27
CA ALA A 53 14.25 25.86 -32.21
C ALA A 53 13.34 25.14 -31.23
N LYS A 54 12.48 24.27 -31.75
CA LYS A 54 11.47 23.56 -30.97
C LYS A 54 12.10 22.43 -30.14
N VAL A 55 11.61 22.24 -28.92
CA VAL A 55 11.96 21.05 -28.11
C VAL A 55 11.30 19.82 -28.76
N GLY A 56 12.11 18.91 -29.32
CA GLY A 56 11.63 17.65 -29.89
C GLY A 56 11.15 17.69 -31.35
N GLY A 57 11.44 18.73 -32.14
CA GLY A 57 10.99 18.81 -33.54
C GLY A 57 11.77 19.81 -34.42
N ALA A 58 11.27 20.03 -35.65
CA ALA A 58 11.86 20.99 -36.60
C ALA A 58 11.62 22.46 -36.17
N ASP A 59 12.51 23.36 -36.62
CA ASP A 59 12.44 24.80 -36.33
C ASP A 59 11.11 25.41 -36.82
N LYS A 60 10.54 26.34 -36.03
CA LYS A 60 9.29 27.03 -36.35
C LYS A 60 9.49 28.53 -36.48
N VAL A 61 8.91 29.14 -37.51
CA VAL A 61 8.89 30.60 -37.71
C VAL A 61 7.50 31.14 -37.40
N PHE A 62 7.42 32.07 -36.45
CA PHE A 62 6.22 32.84 -36.16
C PHE A 62 6.29 34.21 -36.85
N THR A 63 5.14 34.70 -37.31
CA THR A 63 5.05 36.01 -37.96
C THR A 63 3.86 36.81 -37.47
N GLY A 64 4.07 38.08 -37.16
CA GLY A 64 2.99 39.03 -36.85
C GLY A 64 3.29 39.93 -35.65
N LYS A 65 2.52 41.02 -35.58
CA LYS A 65 2.65 42.07 -34.55
C LYS A 65 2.42 41.55 -33.11
N ARG A 66 1.54 40.58 -32.96
CA ARG A 66 1.20 39.92 -31.69
C ARG A 66 1.06 38.44 -31.94
N ILE A 67 1.88 37.63 -31.27
CA ILE A 67 1.91 36.17 -31.39
C ILE A 67 1.58 35.60 -30.01
N ASP A 68 0.40 35.02 -29.88
CA ASP A 68 -0.07 34.39 -28.65
C ASP A 68 0.33 32.90 -28.65
N LEU A 69 1.08 32.47 -27.64
CA LEU A 69 1.54 31.08 -27.51
C LEU A 69 0.61 30.23 -26.64
N THR A 70 -0.42 30.85 -26.00
CA THR A 70 -1.30 30.20 -24.99
C THR A 70 -1.97 28.92 -25.50
N ASN A 71 -2.35 28.91 -26.78
CA ASN A 71 -2.97 27.78 -27.44
C ASN A 71 -2.09 27.21 -28.55
N PHE A 72 -0.77 27.35 -28.45
CA PHE A 72 0.14 26.73 -29.41
C PHE A 72 0.11 25.21 -29.20
N ALA A 73 -0.85 24.56 -29.86
CA ALA A 73 -0.92 23.12 -30.04
C ALA A 73 -0.07 22.76 -31.26
N ASP A 74 0.77 21.75 -31.12
CA ASP A 74 1.58 21.22 -32.21
C ASP A 74 0.66 20.64 -33.29
N ASP A 75 0.49 21.34 -34.40
CA ASP A 75 -0.34 20.85 -35.53
C ASP A 75 0.40 19.79 -36.37
N SER A 76 1.39 19.11 -35.77
CA SER A 76 2.07 17.94 -36.31
C SER A 76 2.69 17.13 -35.16
N SER A 77 2.11 15.95 -34.86
CA SER A 77 2.45 14.96 -33.81
C SER A 77 1.87 15.30 -32.42
N ASN A 78 0.84 14.62 -31.87
CA ASN A 78 0.62 13.17 -31.71
C ASN A 78 1.91 12.51 -31.18
N THR A 79 2.08 12.21 -29.89
CA THR A 79 1.25 11.26 -29.14
C THR A 79 1.52 11.46 -27.64
N GLN A 80 0.52 11.92 -26.86
CA GLN A 80 0.53 11.71 -25.42
C GLN A 80 -0.42 10.54 -25.13
N SER A 81 0.22 9.42 -24.80
CA SER A 81 -0.36 8.11 -24.56
C SER A 81 -1.61 8.17 -23.68
N SER A 82 -2.74 7.82 -24.27
CA SER A 82 -3.83 7.19 -23.54
C SER A 82 -4.09 5.86 -24.26
N GLY A 83 -3.89 4.74 -23.56
CA GLY A 83 -3.78 3.39 -24.13
C GLY A 83 -5.00 2.85 -24.89
N LYS A 84 -6.01 3.67 -25.18
CA LYS A 84 -7.17 3.28 -26.01
C LYS A 84 -6.97 3.55 -27.51
N ASP A 85 -6.16 4.55 -27.88
CA ASP A 85 -6.01 4.93 -29.30
C ASP A 85 -4.97 4.09 -30.04
N GLU A 86 -4.00 3.50 -29.33
CA GLU A 86 -3.02 2.57 -29.90
C GLU A 86 -3.68 1.25 -30.30
N ILE A 87 -4.56 0.71 -29.45
CA ILE A 87 -5.32 -0.51 -29.76
C ILE A 87 -6.28 -0.26 -30.94
N ALA A 88 -6.94 0.90 -30.99
CA ALA A 88 -7.83 1.23 -32.11
C ALA A 88 -7.07 1.43 -33.43
N SER A 89 -5.86 1.98 -33.38
CA SER A 89 -5.00 2.20 -34.56
C SER A 89 -4.36 0.89 -35.04
N LEU A 90 -3.93 0.03 -34.12
CA LEU A 90 -3.48 -1.35 -34.41
C LEU A 90 -4.61 -2.20 -34.98
N GLN A 91 -5.80 -2.14 -34.39
CA GLN A 91 -6.99 -2.84 -34.91
C GLN A 91 -7.38 -2.33 -36.29
N GLN A 92 -7.29 -1.01 -36.56
CA GLN A 92 -7.56 -0.47 -37.89
C GLN A 92 -6.48 -0.84 -38.93
N ALA A 93 -5.20 -0.87 -38.57
CA ALA A 93 -4.13 -1.26 -39.48
C ALA A 93 -4.21 -2.76 -39.85
N ILE A 94 -4.57 -3.60 -38.87
CA ILE A 94 -4.84 -5.03 -39.07
C ILE A 94 -6.12 -5.25 -39.90
N LEU A 95 -7.22 -4.53 -39.61
CA LEU A 95 -8.47 -4.64 -40.39
C LEU A 95 -8.32 -4.12 -41.84
N LYS A 96 -7.39 -3.19 -42.10
CA LYS A 96 -7.11 -2.63 -43.43
C LYS A 96 -6.00 -3.36 -44.19
N GLY A 97 -5.29 -4.28 -43.54
CA GLY A 97 -4.22 -5.10 -44.14
C GLY A 97 -2.96 -4.31 -44.52
N GLU A 98 -2.63 -3.24 -43.77
CA GLU A 98 -1.45 -2.40 -44.07
C GLU A 98 -0.14 -3.05 -43.55
N ASN A 99 0.95 -2.85 -44.30
CA ASN A 99 2.22 -3.55 -44.15
C ASN A 99 3.07 -2.96 -43.00
N LEU A 100 3.32 -3.74 -41.94
CA LEU A 100 3.98 -3.33 -40.68
C LEU A 100 5.52 -3.33 -40.73
N THR A 101 6.11 -3.36 -41.92
CA THR A 101 7.56 -3.56 -42.17
C THR A 101 8.48 -2.47 -41.61
N ASN A 102 7.95 -1.32 -41.18
CA ASN A 102 8.76 -0.24 -40.59
C ASN A 102 8.96 -0.38 -39.07
N LEU A 103 8.38 -1.41 -38.42
CA LEU A 103 8.58 -1.69 -36.99
C LEU A 103 9.59 -2.82 -36.71
N GLU A 104 10.21 -3.41 -37.74
CA GLU A 104 11.10 -4.58 -37.62
C GLU A 104 12.61 -4.26 -37.73
N GLU A 105 13.05 -3.02 -37.51
CA GLU A 105 14.49 -2.69 -37.52
C GLU A 105 14.99 -2.28 -36.13
N THR A 106 15.42 -3.26 -35.32
CA THR A 106 16.81 -3.37 -34.79
C THR A 106 16.96 -4.64 -33.94
N ALA A 107 17.09 -5.81 -34.57
CA ALA A 107 17.63 -7.02 -33.92
C ALA A 107 18.64 -7.81 -34.80
N ALA A 108 18.95 -7.31 -35.99
CA ALA A 108 20.00 -7.85 -36.84
C ALA A 108 20.83 -6.67 -37.39
N GLY A 109 21.96 -6.39 -36.74
CA GLY A 109 22.83 -5.28 -37.11
C GLY A 109 23.21 -5.28 -38.59
N GLY A 110 23.06 -4.12 -39.23
CA GLY A 110 23.50 -3.92 -40.61
C GLY A 110 23.19 -2.53 -41.13
N ASN A 111 24.02 -1.54 -40.75
CA ASN A 111 24.01 -0.21 -41.36
C ASN A 111 24.35 -0.33 -42.87
N GLN A 112 23.45 0.12 -43.75
CA GLN A 112 23.68 0.26 -45.19
C GLN A 112 24.42 1.57 -45.48
N ALA A 113 25.75 1.57 -45.33
CA ALA A 113 26.58 2.62 -45.89
C ALA A 113 27.98 2.12 -46.29
N GLY A 114 28.06 1.54 -47.50
CA GLY A 114 29.23 1.63 -48.37
C GLY A 114 30.33 0.57 -48.23
N GLY A 115 30.47 -0.26 -49.28
CA GLY A 115 31.78 -0.78 -49.72
C GLY A 115 32.03 -2.29 -49.59
N ASN A 116 31.76 -3.00 -50.68
CA ASN A 116 32.46 -4.20 -51.20
C ASN A 116 32.70 -5.43 -50.29
N ALA A 117 31.91 -6.47 -50.58
CA ALA A 117 32.24 -7.91 -50.67
C ALA A 117 32.95 -8.65 -49.50
N SER A 118 32.23 -9.61 -48.91
CA SER A 118 32.51 -11.04 -49.16
C SER A 118 31.37 -11.92 -48.63
N GLY A 119 31.00 -12.94 -49.40
CA GLY A 119 29.79 -13.74 -49.23
C GLY A 119 29.67 -14.50 -47.91
N GLY A 120 28.43 -14.56 -47.42
CA GLY A 120 28.07 -15.32 -46.22
C GLY A 120 26.66 -15.03 -45.68
N GLY A 121 26.01 -13.93 -46.08
CA GLY A 121 24.66 -13.58 -45.59
C GLY A 121 23.53 -14.11 -46.48
N VAL A 122 22.64 -14.94 -45.92
CA VAL A 122 21.34 -15.27 -46.52
C VAL A 122 20.36 -14.11 -46.29
N SER A 123 19.72 -13.64 -47.35
CA SER A 123 18.74 -12.55 -47.30
C SER A 123 17.37 -13.07 -46.83
N LEU A 124 16.78 -12.45 -45.81
CA LEU A 124 15.47 -12.82 -45.23
C LEU A 124 14.27 -12.43 -46.11
N GLY A 125 14.49 -11.84 -47.29
CA GLY A 125 13.43 -11.38 -48.19
C GLY A 125 12.77 -12.46 -49.07
N ALA A 126 13.07 -13.75 -48.91
CA ALA A 126 12.52 -14.83 -49.73
C ALA A 126 11.59 -15.80 -48.98
N ALA A 127 11.25 -15.54 -47.70
CA ALA A 127 10.32 -16.35 -46.93
C ALA A 127 9.04 -15.56 -46.63
N SER A 128 7.97 -15.84 -47.38
CA SER A 128 6.62 -15.38 -46.99
C SER A 128 5.95 -16.44 -46.11
N PHE A 129 5.45 -16.04 -44.94
CA PHE A 129 4.64 -16.91 -44.08
C PHE A 129 3.18 -16.79 -44.47
N ALA A 130 2.56 -17.90 -44.89
CA ALA A 130 1.11 -17.93 -45.14
C ALA A 130 0.29 -18.19 -43.86
N GLN A 131 0.92 -18.60 -42.75
CA GLN A 131 0.34 -18.74 -41.41
C GLN A 131 1.44 -18.60 -40.35
N GLY A 132 1.10 -17.97 -39.22
CA GLY A 132 2.01 -17.50 -38.16
C GLY A 132 2.95 -18.56 -37.58
N GLY A 133 4.19 -18.16 -37.33
CA GLY A 133 5.27 -19.02 -36.89
C GLY A 133 5.26 -19.28 -35.39
N HIS A 134 5.22 -20.56 -35.02
CA HIS A 134 5.96 -21.14 -33.90
C HIS A 134 6.04 -22.65 -34.14
N TYR A 135 7.01 -23.11 -34.95
CA TYR A 135 7.52 -24.49 -34.88
C TYR A 135 8.97 -24.52 -35.37
N SER A 136 9.87 -24.89 -34.46
CA SER A 136 11.28 -25.20 -34.73
C SER A 136 11.40 -26.35 -35.73
N ASN A 137 11.76 -26.05 -36.97
CA ASN A 137 12.01 -27.03 -38.02
C ASN A 137 13.42 -26.95 -38.59
N ILE A 138 14.44 -26.87 -37.73
CA ILE A 138 15.83 -27.13 -38.15
C ILE A 138 15.94 -28.61 -38.52
N ASN A 139 15.64 -28.93 -39.77
CA ASN A 139 16.01 -30.18 -40.41
C ASN A 139 17.41 -29.99 -40.98
N ALA A 140 18.42 -30.55 -40.30
CA ALA A 140 19.75 -30.69 -40.89
C ALA A 140 19.66 -31.67 -42.07
N ASN A 141 19.60 -31.14 -43.28
CA ASN A 141 19.64 -31.92 -44.50
C ASN A 141 21.08 -32.45 -44.70
N PHE A 142 21.38 -33.65 -44.21
CA PHE A 142 22.71 -34.29 -44.29
C PHE A 142 23.12 -34.75 -45.71
N GLN A 143 22.57 -34.16 -46.76
CA GLN A 143 22.81 -34.56 -48.16
C GLN A 143 24.22 -34.20 -48.70
N ASN A 144 25.13 -33.70 -47.86
CA ASN A 144 26.50 -33.34 -48.26
C ASN A 144 27.61 -33.92 -47.36
N LEU A 145 27.31 -34.92 -46.54
CA LEU A 145 28.36 -35.76 -45.96
C LEU A 145 28.55 -36.97 -46.87
N SER A 146 29.66 -36.97 -47.60
CA SER A 146 30.10 -38.09 -48.44
C SER A 146 30.16 -39.39 -47.62
N ASP A 147 29.56 -40.44 -48.19
CA ASP A 147 29.49 -41.83 -47.71
C ASP A 147 30.66 -42.28 -46.80
N ILE A 148 30.47 -42.21 -45.48
CA ILE A 148 31.29 -42.98 -44.54
C ILE A 148 30.37 -43.72 -43.55
N SER A 149 30.16 -45.00 -43.87
CA SER A 149 29.83 -46.09 -42.95
C SER A 149 28.47 -46.05 -42.23
N ARG A 150 27.43 -46.54 -42.92
CA ARG A 150 26.21 -47.08 -42.28
C ARG A 150 26.55 -48.29 -41.40
N GLY A 151 26.37 -48.16 -40.09
CA GLY A 151 26.36 -49.27 -39.14
C GLY A 151 25.73 -48.86 -37.80
N GLU A 152 24.48 -49.28 -37.61
CA GLU A 152 23.78 -49.40 -36.31
C GLU A 152 23.45 -48.12 -35.52
N ALA A 153 22.34 -47.45 -35.88
CA ALA A 153 21.52 -46.68 -34.93
C ALA A 153 20.06 -46.59 -35.43
N PRO A 154 19.02 -46.83 -34.60
CA PRO A 154 17.62 -46.66 -35.00
C PRO A 154 17.29 -45.17 -35.19
N SER A 155 16.56 -44.86 -36.25
CA SER A 155 16.00 -43.52 -36.51
C SER A 155 14.92 -43.19 -35.49
N VAL A 156 15.12 -42.16 -34.66
CA VAL A 156 14.05 -41.56 -33.87
C VAL A 156 13.28 -40.56 -34.74
N SER A 157 12.10 -40.96 -35.20
CA SER A 157 11.15 -40.07 -35.86
C SER A 157 10.21 -39.45 -34.83
N SER A 158 10.03 -38.14 -34.92
CA SER A 158 8.96 -37.31 -34.35
C SER A 158 8.80 -37.30 -32.82
N VAL A 159 9.11 -36.15 -32.22
CA VAL A 159 8.54 -35.72 -30.94
C VAL A 159 7.36 -34.80 -31.28
N SER A 160 6.13 -35.24 -31.00
CA SER A 160 4.90 -34.44 -31.13
C SER A 160 4.29 -34.19 -29.77
N GLY A 161 4.00 -32.93 -29.46
CA GLY A 161 3.21 -32.53 -28.30
C GLY A 161 1.73 -32.82 -28.48
N TYR A 162 1.14 -33.31 -27.39
CA TYR A 162 -0.26 -33.28 -26.94
C TYR A 162 -1.40 -33.59 -27.94
N ALA A 163 -2.04 -34.75 -27.75
CA ALA A 163 -3.46 -34.97 -28.05
C ALA A 163 -4.06 -36.02 -27.09
N ASP A 164 -5.19 -35.65 -26.50
CA ASP A 164 -6.03 -36.37 -25.54
C ASP A 164 -6.72 -37.64 -26.12
N ALA A 165 -7.14 -38.51 -25.18
CA ALA A 165 -8.13 -39.59 -25.24
C ALA A 165 -7.66 -41.04 -25.52
N GLY A 166 -7.29 -41.71 -24.43
CA GLY A 166 -7.78 -43.04 -24.02
C GLY A 166 -7.69 -44.22 -24.98
N THR A 167 -6.73 -45.13 -24.74
CA THR A 167 -7.01 -46.58 -24.54
C THR A 167 -5.78 -47.31 -23.97
N SER A 168 -6.04 -48.09 -22.91
CA SER A 168 -5.20 -49.06 -22.20
C SER A 168 -3.97 -49.64 -22.93
N GLY A 169 -2.80 -49.63 -22.27
CA GLY A 169 -1.70 -50.53 -22.61
C GLY A 169 -0.30 -50.15 -22.10
N THR A 170 0.00 -50.58 -20.87
CA THR A 170 1.34 -50.89 -20.30
C THR A 170 2.36 -49.76 -20.08
N ALA A 171 2.68 -49.60 -18.80
CA ALA A 171 3.66 -48.71 -18.20
C ALA A 171 5.06 -48.70 -18.85
N SER A 172 5.65 -47.49 -18.89
CA SER A 172 7.09 -47.25 -18.88
C SER A 172 7.41 -46.35 -17.67
N PRO A 173 8.55 -46.52 -16.97
CA PRO A 173 8.87 -45.77 -15.77
C PRO A 173 9.46 -44.39 -16.09
N ASP A 174 9.13 -43.42 -15.24
CA ASP A 174 9.81 -42.15 -15.00
C ASP A 174 9.68 -41.05 -16.10
N GLU A 175 8.46 -40.56 -16.33
CA GLU A 175 8.28 -39.20 -16.86
C GLU A 175 8.49 -38.20 -15.72
N ILE A 176 9.51 -37.35 -15.86
CA ILE A 176 9.83 -36.27 -14.92
C ILE A 176 9.06 -35.01 -15.34
N GLU A 177 8.23 -34.49 -14.45
CA GLU A 177 7.47 -33.24 -14.66
C GLU A 177 8.38 -32.02 -14.50
N ILE A 178 8.24 -31.01 -15.37
CA ILE A 178 9.02 -29.77 -15.34
C ILE A 178 8.10 -28.63 -14.88
N LEU A 179 8.53 -27.93 -13.82
CA LEU A 179 7.77 -26.94 -13.04
C LEU A 179 8.47 -25.56 -13.08
N HIS A 180 7.73 -24.44 -13.10
CA HIS A 180 8.23 -23.04 -13.21
C HIS A 180 7.95 -22.29 -11.89
N VAL A 181 8.74 -21.26 -11.52
CA VAL A 181 8.52 -20.50 -10.26
C VAL A 181 8.68 -19.01 -10.55
N ASP A 182 7.57 -18.28 -10.71
CA ASP A 182 7.62 -16.85 -10.96
C ASP A 182 7.73 -16.08 -9.63
N LYS A 183 8.79 -15.27 -9.46
CA LYS A 183 8.98 -14.40 -8.29
C LYS A 183 9.04 -12.93 -8.71
N GLU A 184 8.02 -12.15 -8.37
CA GLU A 184 8.08 -10.71 -7.98
C GLU A 184 6.69 -10.04 -8.07
N ILE A 185 5.97 -9.95 -6.94
CA ILE A 185 4.64 -9.28 -6.89
C ILE A 185 4.66 -7.99 -6.05
N PHE A 186 5.56 -7.87 -5.08
CA PHE A 186 5.51 -6.77 -4.10
C PHE A 186 6.21 -5.48 -4.53
N ALA A 187 7.01 -5.47 -5.61
CA ALA A 187 7.72 -4.28 -6.08
C ALA A 187 6.83 -3.13 -6.62
N LYS A 188 5.50 -3.35 -6.75
CA LYS A 188 4.56 -2.36 -7.34
C LYS A 188 3.85 -1.46 -6.32
N PHE A 189 3.96 -1.73 -5.01
CA PHE A 189 3.22 -0.97 -3.99
C PHE A 189 3.98 0.26 -3.44
N ALA A 190 5.31 0.28 -3.55
CA ALA A 190 6.18 1.37 -3.09
C ALA A 190 5.93 2.73 -3.78
N ALA A 191 5.25 2.77 -4.93
CA ALA A 191 5.06 3.99 -5.71
C ALA A 191 3.97 4.92 -5.15
N THR A 192 3.00 4.41 -4.38
CA THR A 192 1.94 5.21 -3.72
C THR A 192 2.31 5.61 -2.29
N GLU A 193 3.20 4.83 -1.66
CA GLU A 193 3.74 5.02 -0.31
C GLU A 193 4.57 6.30 -0.20
N SER A 194 5.41 6.58 -1.21
CA SER A 194 6.28 7.77 -1.23
C SER A 194 5.47 9.08 -1.18
N ASP A 195 4.32 9.14 -1.84
CA ASP A 195 3.55 10.39 -1.93
C ASP A 195 2.86 10.74 -0.60
N ILE A 196 2.28 9.75 0.11
CA ILE A 196 1.61 9.98 1.40
C ILE A 196 2.64 10.25 2.49
N ALA A 197 3.71 9.45 2.58
CA ALA A 197 4.78 9.66 3.55
C ALA A 197 5.43 11.04 3.40
N ASN A 198 5.67 11.49 2.17
CA ASN A 198 6.20 12.83 1.90
C ASN A 198 5.23 13.96 2.32
N ILE A 199 3.92 13.78 2.12
CA ILE A 199 2.90 14.76 2.54
C ILE A 199 2.80 14.83 4.07
N VAL A 200 2.75 13.67 4.74
CA VAL A 200 2.71 13.58 6.21
C VAL A 200 3.95 14.22 6.80
N LYS A 201 5.14 13.86 6.30
CA LYS A 201 6.40 14.45 6.73
C LYS A 201 6.41 15.97 6.56
N ALA A 202 5.98 16.48 5.41
CA ALA A 202 5.90 17.91 5.17
C ALA A 202 4.94 18.62 6.16
N ARG A 203 3.82 18.00 6.50
CA ARG A 203 2.85 18.53 7.48
C ARG A 203 3.40 18.52 8.89
N VAL A 204 4.06 17.45 9.30
CA VAL A 204 4.74 17.34 10.60
C VAL A 204 5.85 18.39 10.69
N ASP A 205 6.67 18.54 9.64
CA ASP A 205 7.75 19.54 9.58
C ASP A 205 7.18 20.97 9.65
N GLU A 206 6.07 21.26 8.94
CA GLU A 206 5.37 22.55 9.03
C GLU A 206 4.82 22.81 10.44
N ALA A 207 4.21 21.80 11.07
CA ALA A 207 3.69 21.90 12.42
C ALA A 207 4.81 22.16 13.44
N LYS A 208 5.91 21.40 13.37
CA LYS A 208 7.12 21.59 14.18
C LYS A 208 7.69 23.00 14.01
N ALA A 209 7.74 23.53 12.78
CA ALA A 209 8.19 24.90 12.51
C ALA A 209 7.26 25.96 13.14
N LYS A 210 5.94 25.80 13.03
CA LYS A 210 4.96 26.70 13.66
C LYS A 210 5.07 26.67 15.19
N ILE A 211 5.29 25.48 15.75
CA ILE A 211 5.51 25.29 17.19
C ILE A 211 6.80 26.01 17.62
N GLU A 212 7.92 25.84 16.91
CA GLU A 212 9.17 26.54 17.24
C GLU A 212 9.04 28.07 17.15
N ILE A 213 8.29 28.59 16.18
CA ILE A 213 7.97 30.03 16.11
C ILE A 213 7.16 30.45 17.34
N ALA A 214 6.17 29.65 17.74
CA ALA A 214 5.36 29.90 18.93
C ALA A 214 6.19 29.82 20.22
N LYS A 215 7.08 28.84 20.38
CA LYS A 215 7.97 28.74 21.55
C LYS A 215 8.86 29.97 21.72
N ASN A 216 9.34 30.54 20.61
CA ASN A 216 10.28 31.66 20.59
C ASN A 216 9.60 33.04 20.54
N ALA A 217 8.28 33.10 20.41
CA ALA A 217 7.57 34.37 20.40
C ALA A 217 7.60 35.02 21.79
N THR A 218 7.99 36.30 21.85
CA THR A 218 7.84 37.09 23.08
C THR A 218 6.39 37.53 23.21
N TYR A 219 5.74 37.12 24.29
CA TYR A 219 4.37 37.49 24.60
C TYR A 219 4.36 38.75 25.48
N ASP A 220 3.46 39.69 25.19
CA ASP A 220 3.10 40.70 26.17
C ASP A 220 2.34 39.96 27.28
N ASN A 221 3.05 39.57 28.34
CA ASN A 221 2.46 38.90 29.49
C ASN A 221 1.48 39.84 30.20
N GLU A 222 0.19 39.74 29.92
CA GLU A 222 -0.80 40.06 30.94
C GLU A 222 -0.78 38.94 31.99
N ILE A 223 0.01 39.13 33.04
CA ILE A 223 0.02 38.24 34.21
C ILE A 223 -1.34 38.35 34.91
N PHE A 224 -2.22 37.36 34.74
CA PHE A 224 -3.50 37.30 35.44
C PHE A 224 -3.35 36.61 36.80
N THR A 225 -3.15 37.40 37.87
CA THR A 225 -2.96 36.90 39.25
C THR A 225 -4.27 36.64 40.03
N LYS A 226 -5.34 36.14 39.41
CA LYS A 226 -6.58 35.84 40.15
C LYS A 226 -7.06 34.42 39.92
N GLU A 227 -6.94 33.60 40.96
CA GLU A 227 -7.76 32.40 41.18
C GLU A 227 -9.23 32.77 40.98
N TYR A 228 -9.79 32.34 39.85
CA TYR A 228 -11.22 32.37 39.62
C TYR A 228 -11.68 30.92 39.49
N SER A 229 -12.18 30.36 40.59
CA SER A 229 -12.94 29.12 40.57
C SER A 229 -14.21 29.36 39.73
N TRP A 230 -14.20 28.91 38.48
CA TRP A 230 -15.29 29.10 37.52
C TRP A 230 -15.96 27.77 37.22
N SER A 231 -16.89 27.37 38.09
CA SER A 231 -17.69 26.17 37.85
C SER A 231 -18.89 26.36 36.91
N ASP A 232 -19.25 27.57 36.45
CA ASP A 232 -20.52 27.75 35.68
C ASP A 232 -20.63 29.03 34.81
N LYS A 233 -19.53 29.66 34.35
CA LYS A 233 -19.65 30.84 33.47
C LYS A 233 -18.73 30.79 32.25
N LYS A 234 -19.39 30.77 31.08
CA LYS A 234 -18.87 31.06 29.73
C LYS A 234 -17.84 32.20 29.78
N MET A 235 -16.68 32.02 29.13
CA MET A 235 -15.72 33.12 28.93
C MET A 235 -16.44 34.33 28.30
N PRO A 236 -16.13 35.59 28.71
CA PRO A 236 -16.68 36.76 28.05
C PRO A 236 -16.26 36.78 26.57
N ASP A 237 -17.21 37.00 25.66
CA ASP A 237 -16.91 37.19 24.23
C ASP A 237 -15.89 38.37 24.11
N GLY A 238 -14.67 38.10 23.61
CA GLY A 238 -13.60 39.10 23.45
C GLY A 238 -12.39 39.00 24.39
N PHE A 239 -12.12 37.83 25.01
CA PHE A 239 -10.94 37.58 25.87
C PHE A 239 -9.61 37.40 25.09
N LEU A 240 -9.67 37.48 23.75
CA LEU A 240 -8.52 37.53 22.86
C LEU A 240 -8.25 39.00 22.51
N ASP A 241 -7.00 39.46 22.69
CA ASP A 241 -6.56 40.77 22.16
C ASP A 241 -6.92 40.88 20.65
N LYS A 242 -7.06 42.09 20.12
CA LYS A 242 -7.24 42.41 18.69
C LYS A 242 -6.13 41.83 17.78
N THR A 243 -5.08 41.24 18.34
CA THR A 243 -4.04 40.46 17.63
C THR A 243 -4.13 38.94 17.83
N ASN A 244 -5.18 38.43 18.51
CA ASN A 244 -5.49 37.01 18.74
C ASN A 244 -4.38 36.19 19.42
N LYS A 245 -3.76 36.72 20.47
CA LYS A 245 -2.87 35.96 21.36
C LYS A 245 -3.61 35.66 22.68
N ALA A 246 -3.86 34.39 23.00
CA ALA A 246 -4.26 34.01 24.35
C ALA A 246 -2.99 33.80 25.20
N VAL A 247 -2.95 34.47 26.35
CA VAL A 247 -1.78 34.65 27.22
C VAL A 247 -1.75 33.61 28.33
N ALA A 248 -0.53 33.15 28.65
CA ALA A 248 -0.15 32.29 29.76
C ALA A 248 -0.94 32.55 31.07
N THR A 249 -1.53 31.50 31.64
CA THR A 249 -2.19 31.58 32.95
C THR A 249 -1.53 30.64 33.94
N ASN A 250 -0.89 31.19 34.99
CA ASN A 250 -0.41 30.39 36.10
C ASN A 250 -1.62 29.89 36.90
N HIS A 251 -1.99 28.61 36.72
CA HIS A 251 -3.11 27.89 37.39
C HIS A 251 -4.53 28.19 36.89
N LEU A 252 -4.91 27.55 35.77
CA LEU A 252 -6.32 27.36 35.40
C LEU A 252 -6.63 25.86 35.36
N ASP A 253 -7.51 25.36 36.25
CA ASP A 253 -7.97 23.97 36.20
C ASP A 253 -8.78 23.66 34.89
N TRP A 254 -9.29 24.69 34.20
CA TRP A 254 -10.15 24.56 33.00
C TRP A 254 -10.19 25.82 32.13
N MET A 255 -9.97 25.69 30.83
CA MET A 255 -10.09 26.73 29.80
C MET A 255 -11.09 26.33 28.70
N ASP A 256 -12.00 27.24 28.31
CA ASP A 256 -13.05 26.98 27.30
C ASP A 256 -13.06 28.06 26.21
N ILE A 257 -12.56 27.74 25.02
CA ILE A 257 -12.48 28.60 23.83
C ILE A 257 -13.55 28.16 22.84
N LYS A 258 -14.64 28.94 22.73
CA LYS A 258 -15.78 28.58 21.87
C LYS A 258 -16.13 29.62 20.81
N ASN A 259 -16.56 29.14 19.63
CA ASN A 259 -17.10 29.95 18.53
C ASN A 259 -16.17 31.07 18.04
N THR A 260 -14.85 30.84 18.05
CA THR A 260 -13.87 31.78 17.53
C THR A 260 -13.69 31.58 16.03
N THR A 261 -13.58 32.68 15.27
CA THR A 261 -13.31 32.62 13.81
C THR A 261 -11.86 32.93 13.47
N ASN A 262 -11.09 33.39 14.45
CA ASN A 262 -9.71 33.78 14.31
C ASN A 262 -8.77 32.62 14.61
N ASP A 263 -7.57 32.66 14.03
CA ASP A 263 -6.47 31.78 14.43
C ASP A 263 -6.05 32.09 15.87
N ASN A 264 -5.83 31.05 16.69
CA ASN A 264 -5.49 31.20 18.11
C ASN A 264 -4.22 30.41 18.44
N LEU A 265 -3.44 30.93 19.37
CA LEU A 265 -2.36 30.20 20.04
C LEU A 265 -2.71 30.07 21.52
N VAL A 266 -2.63 28.85 22.03
CA VAL A 266 -2.91 28.45 23.39
C VAL A 266 -1.64 27.79 23.95
N ASP A 267 -1.09 28.33 25.02
CA ASP A 267 0.13 27.80 25.65
C ASP A 267 -0.16 27.38 27.09
N LEU A 268 -0.20 26.07 27.32
CA LEU A 268 -0.52 25.35 28.55
C LEU A 268 0.73 24.92 29.34
N ARG A 269 1.93 25.38 28.96
CA ARG A 269 3.18 24.92 29.60
C ARG A 269 3.54 25.67 30.89
N ILE A 270 2.70 26.61 31.33
CA ILE A 270 3.08 27.65 32.30
C ILE A 270 2.27 27.57 33.63
N GLY A 271 1.28 26.69 33.74
CA GLY A 271 0.61 26.32 34.98
C GLY A 271 0.49 24.79 35.10
N GLY A 272 -0.16 24.31 36.16
CA GLY A 272 -0.37 22.87 36.35
C GLY A 272 -1.82 22.44 36.29
N ARG A 273 -2.09 21.13 36.10
CA ARG A 273 -3.39 20.51 35.74
C ARG A 273 -4.23 21.37 34.81
N GLU A 274 -4.04 21.19 33.50
CA GLU A 274 -4.68 22.06 32.52
C GLU A 274 -5.59 21.29 31.55
N PHE A 275 -6.90 21.59 31.60
CA PHE A 275 -7.86 21.16 30.60
C PHE A 275 -8.17 22.31 29.63
N ALA A 276 -8.08 22.09 28.32
CA ALA A 276 -8.51 23.07 27.31
C ALA A 276 -9.59 22.50 26.38
N LEU A 277 -10.73 23.18 26.29
CA LEU A 277 -11.79 22.91 25.30
C LEU A 277 -11.73 23.93 24.16
N LEU A 278 -11.65 23.44 22.91
CA LEU A 278 -11.82 24.25 21.70
C LEU A 278 -13.10 23.80 20.98
N GLY A 279 -14.17 24.56 21.14
CA GLY A 279 -15.52 24.18 20.71
C GLY A 279 -16.12 25.08 19.63
N GLY A 280 -16.51 24.56 18.48
CA GLY A 280 -17.20 25.35 17.43
C GLY A 280 -16.34 26.46 16.83
N SER A 281 -15.01 26.40 16.99
CA SER A 281 -14.07 27.34 16.37
C SER A 281 -13.89 27.02 14.89
N SER A 282 -13.73 28.05 14.07
CA SER A 282 -13.44 27.93 12.64
C SER A 282 -12.06 28.45 12.25
N GLY A 283 -11.34 29.08 13.18
CA GLY A 283 -9.95 29.50 12.96
C GLY A 283 -8.95 28.38 13.27
N ASN A 284 -7.73 28.50 12.76
CA ASN A 284 -6.66 27.53 12.97
C ASN A 284 -6.05 27.71 14.36
N ASN A 285 -5.99 26.65 15.16
CA ASN A 285 -5.54 26.75 16.54
C ASN A 285 -4.22 26.00 16.74
N VAL A 286 -3.29 26.61 17.44
CA VAL A 286 -2.09 25.94 17.94
C VAL A 286 -2.23 25.82 19.45
N VAL A 287 -2.13 24.60 19.98
CA VAL A 287 -2.16 24.32 21.42
C VAL A 287 -0.85 23.66 21.81
N LEU A 288 -0.15 24.24 22.77
CA LEU A 288 1.09 23.71 23.34
C LEU A 288 0.79 23.27 24.77
N GLY A 289 1.13 22.05 25.17
CA GLY A 289 1.04 21.53 26.54
C GLY A 289 2.30 20.80 26.98
N GLY A 290 2.29 20.23 28.19
CA GLY A 290 3.44 19.49 28.74
C GLY A 290 4.23 20.21 29.84
N GLY A 291 3.59 21.12 30.58
CA GLY A 291 4.22 21.78 31.72
C GLY A 291 3.67 21.25 33.03
N ASP A 292 4.32 20.28 33.67
CA ASP A 292 3.99 20.01 35.07
C ASP A 292 5.15 19.42 35.89
N ASP A 293 5.81 20.30 36.66
CA ASP A 293 6.60 19.94 37.86
C ASP A 293 5.63 19.70 39.03
N ILE A 294 4.85 18.60 39.03
CA ILE A 294 3.96 18.28 40.17
C ILE A 294 4.65 17.31 41.14
N ALA A 295 4.55 17.63 42.43
CA ALA A 295 5.09 16.82 43.52
C ALA A 295 4.60 15.35 43.46
N PRO A 296 5.46 14.36 43.77
CA PRO A 296 5.11 12.94 43.72
C PRO A 296 3.88 12.61 44.60
N GLY A 297 2.81 12.08 43.99
CA GLY A 297 1.67 11.48 44.71
C GLY A 297 0.29 12.14 44.55
N ASP A 298 0.10 13.09 43.63
CA ASP A 298 -1.24 13.58 43.25
C ASP A 298 -1.92 12.60 42.26
N PRO A 299 -3.13 12.07 42.53
CA PRO A 299 -3.79 11.08 41.68
C PRO A 299 -4.51 11.63 40.42
N PHE A 300 -4.47 12.94 40.14
CA PHE A 300 -5.12 13.57 38.97
C PHE A 300 -4.08 14.21 38.02
N VAL A 301 -3.41 13.42 37.16
CA VAL A 301 -2.01 13.69 36.77
C VAL A 301 -1.73 14.15 35.32
N ASP A 302 -2.73 14.50 34.50
CA ASP A 302 -2.56 14.58 33.04
C ASP A 302 -3.23 15.79 32.36
N ASP A 303 -2.56 16.43 31.40
CA ASP A 303 -3.16 17.51 30.57
C ASP A 303 -4.12 16.93 29.53
N THR A 304 -5.24 17.62 29.31
CA THR A 304 -6.24 17.19 28.32
C THR A 304 -6.66 18.33 27.40
N VAL A 305 -6.64 18.08 26.09
CA VAL A 305 -7.17 19.01 25.08
C VAL A 305 -8.35 18.36 24.36
N ALA A 306 -9.51 18.99 24.43
CA ALA A 306 -10.70 18.55 23.72
C ALA A 306 -11.00 19.48 22.54
N LEU A 307 -11.20 18.91 21.35
CA LEU A 307 -11.67 19.59 20.15
C LEU A 307 -13.11 19.14 19.85
N GLY A 308 -14.08 20.06 19.83
CA GLY A 308 -15.48 19.70 19.59
C GLY A 308 -16.11 20.57 18.50
N ASN A 309 -16.61 19.98 17.42
CA ASN A 309 -17.20 20.71 16.29
C ASN A 309 -16.27 21.83 15.73
N ALA A 310 -14.95 21.66 15.86
CA ALA A 310 -13.96 22.58 15.33
C ALA A 310 -13.76 22.32 13.83
N SER A 311 -13.70 23.39 13.03
CA SER A 311 -13.58 23.31 11.56
C SER A 311 -12.28 23.90 11.00
N GLY A 312 -11.50 24.60 11.83
CA GLY A 312 -10.15 25.04 11.47
C GLY A 312 -9.12 23.92 11.57
N ASN A 313 -7.94 24.12 10.97
CA ASN A 313 -6.83 23.18 11.05
C ASN A 313 -6.09 23.40 12.38
N ASN A 314 -6.04 22.37 13.23
CA ASN A 314 -5.50 22.51 14.58
C ASN A 314 -4.18 21.75 14.72
N ILE A 315 -3.22 22.36 15.43
CA ILE A 315 -1.96 21.74 15.82
C ILE A 315 -1.97 21.63 17.33
N ILE A 316 -1.85 20.43 17.88
CA ILE A 316 -1.74 20.19 19.32
C ILE A 316 -0.38 19.53 19.56
N SER A 317 0.37 20.04 20.52
CA SER A 317 1.71 19.54 20.85
C SER A 317 1.86 19.36 22.34
N PHE A 318 2.21 18.15 22.76
CA PHE A 318 2.60 17.85 24.14
C PHE A 318 4.06 17.39 24.14
N GLU A 319 4.97 18.32 24.39
CA GLU A 319 6.40 17.99 24.50
C GLU A 319 6.81 18.06 25.97
N THR A 320 7.14 16.92 26.56
CA THR A 320 7.63 16.84 27.94
C THR A 320 8.78 15.83 28.02
N ASN A 321 9.62 15.94 29.06
CA ASN A 321 10.62 14.93 29.37
C ASN A 321 10.14 13.94 30.44
N GLU A 322 8.92 14.12 30.95
CA GLU A 322 8.34 13.30 32.01
C GLU A 322 7.64 12.07 31.44
N SER A 323 8.28 10.91 31.56
CA SER A 323 7.75 9.65 31.00
C SER A 323 6.46 9.17 31.67
N THR A 324 6.08 9.73 32.82
CA THR A 324 4.83 9.40 33.53
C THR A 324 3.65 10.27 33.13
N PHE A 325 3.90 11.42 32.48
CA PHE A 325 2.85 12.29 31.98
C PHE A 325 2.03 11.55 30.91
N ARG A 326 0.73 11.80 30.87
CA ARG A 326 -0.13 11.35 29.77
C ARG A 326 -0.76 12.54 29.10
N ALA A 327 -0.55 12.68 27.80
CA ALA A 327 -1.29 13.63 26.99
C ALA A 327 -2.62 13.02 26.59
N SER A 328 -3.75 13.69 26.82
CA SER A 328 -5.05 13.23 26.34
C SER A 328 -5.64 14.19 25.32
N ILE A 329 -6.09 13.66 24.17
CA ILE A 329 -6.82 14.43 23.18
C ILE A 329 -8.15 13.75 22.86
N GLU A 330 -9.24 14.50 22.94
CA GLU A 330 -10.55 14.06 22.48
C GLU A 330 -11.03 14.99 21.36
N SER A 331 -11.09 14.50 20.14
CA SER A 331 -11.62 15.22 18.98
C SER A 331 -12.96 14.63 18.56
N ASP A 332 -13.98 15.47 18.43
CA ASP A 332 -15.35 15.05 18.08
C ASP A 332 -15.96 15.95 17.01
N ALA A 333 -16.48 15.33 15.95
CA ALA A 333 -17.20 15.99 14.84
C ALA A 333 -16.42 17.16 14.23
N THR A 334 -15.09 17.05 14.17
CA THR A 334 -14.20 18.07 13.61
C THR A 334 -14.01 17.86 12.10
N SER A 335 -13.79 18.96 11.37
CA SER A 335 -13.70 18.93 9.90
C SER A 335 -12.49 19.61 9.29
N GLY A 336 -11.56 20.08 10.12
CA GLY A 336 -10.26 20.57 9.67
C GLY A 336 -9.19 19.48 9.65
N ASP A 337 -8.06 19.78 9.01
CA ASP A 337 -6.86 18.93 9.01
C ASP A 337 -6.12 19.12 10.34
N ASN A 338 -6.26 18.16 11.25
CA ASN A 338 -5.64 18.27 12.57
C ASN A 338 -4.29 17.54 12.63
N THR A 339 -3.37 18.05 13.43
CA THR A 339 -2.06 17.46 13.67
C THR A 339 -1.80 17.44 15.16
N ILE A 340 -1.56 16.25 15.69
CA ILE A 340 -1.25 15.97 17.08
C ILE A 340 0.19 15.51 17.12
N LEU A 341 1.02 16.16 17.94
CA LEU A 341 2.41 15.80 18.16
C LEU A 341 2.62 15.52 19.65
N SER A 342 3.31 14.45 19.99
CA SER A 342 3.67 14.14 21.38
C SER A 342 5.11 13.63 21.50
N GLY A 343 5.80 14.07 22.56
CA GLY A 343 7.19 13.70 22.84
C GLY A 343 7.46 13.46 24.33
N GLY A 344 8.23 12.41 24.63
CA GLY A 344 8.74 11.97 25.93
C GLY A 344 7.74 11.28 26.87
N SER A 345 6.46 11.57 26.73
CA SER A 345 5.35 10.99 27.53
C SER A 345 4.51 9.97 26.78
N ARG A 346 3.57 9.29 27.46
CA ARG A 346 2.53 8.48 26.79
C ARG A 346 1.48 9.40 26.15
N LEU A 347 1.10 9.12 24.91
CA LEU A 347 0.00 9.82 24.22
C LEU A 347 -1.27 8.96 24.26
N ASN A 348 -2.40 9.57 24.62
CA ASN A 348 -3.73 9.00 24.45
C ASN A 348 -4.54 9.94 23.54
N ALA A 349 -4.96 9.46 22.37
CA ALA A 349 -5.69 10.26 21.40
C ALA A 349 -6.96 9.54 20.93
N GLY A 350 -8.12 10.15 21.16
CA GLY A 350 -9.42 9.74 20.65
C GLY A 350 -9.92 10.69 19.57
N LEU A 351 -10.09 10.22 18.35
CA LEU A 351 -10.61 10.99 17.22
C LEU A 351 -11.91 10.34 16.73
N TYR A 352 -13.04 10.96 17.08
CA TYR A 352 -14.36 10.44 16.81
C TYR A 352 -15.12 11.33 15.83
N ALA A 353 -15.81 10.71 14.88
CA ALA A 353 -16.64 11.44 13.91
C ALA A 353 -15.89 12.54 13.15
N VAL A 354 -14.56 12.42 13.02
CA VAL A 354 -13.70 13.41 12.37
C VAL A 354 -13.73 13.25 10.85
N SER A 355 -13.41 14.33 10.15
CA SER A 355 -13.17 14.38 8.69
C SER A 355 -11.87 15.15 8.40
N GLY A 356 -11.51 15.30 7.12
CA GLY A 356 -10.23 15.88 6.72
C GLY A 356 -9.06 14.89 6.84
N HIS A 357 -7.84 15.42 6.83
CA HIS A 357 -6.62 14.63 6.97
C HIS A 357 -6.04 14.83 8.37
N ASN A 358 -6.14 13.84 9.24
CA ASN A 358 -5.67 13.94 10.62
C ASN A 358 -4.35 13.18 10.80
N VAL A 359 -3.41 13.78 11.52
CA VAL A 359 -2.10 13.16 11.81
C VAL A 359 -1.94 13.09 13.31
N VAL A 360 -1.63 11.89 13.81
CA VAL A 360 -1.19 11.65 15.19
C VAL A 360 0.25 11.15 15.10
N ASP A 361 1.20 12.02 15.43
CA ASP A 361 2.63 11.70 15.47
C ASP A 361 3.08 11.50 16.92
N GLY A 362 3.15 10.24 17.32
CA GLY A 362 3.69 9.80 18.59
C GLY A 362 5.09 9.23 18.50
N SER A 363 5.81 9.42 17.40
CA SER A 363 7.14 8.83 17.17
C SER A 363 8.20 9.15 18.21
N HIS A 364 8.00 10.20 19.01
CA HIS A 364 8.91 10.56 20.09
C HIS A 364 8.29 10.35 21.47
N SER A 365 7.11 9.75 21.54
CA SER A 365 6.40 9.40 22.79
C SER A 365 6.97 8.12 23.40
N SER A 366 6.68 7.88 24.67
CA SER A 366 7.11 6.64 25.33
C SER A 366 6.22 5.43 24.99
N SER A 367 5.01 5.70 24.49
CA SER A 367 4.03 4.76 23.92
C SER A 367 2.82 5.59 23.47
N ILE A 368 1.97 5.05 22.61
CA ILE A 368 0.70 5.64 22.19
C ILE A 368 -0.49 4.73 22.42
N GLU A 369 -1.64 5.36 22.62
CA GLU A 369 -2.96 4.75 22.56
C GLU A 369 -3.84 5.62 21.67
N VAL A 370 -4.16 5.14 20.47
CA VAL A 370 -4.92 5.91 19.49
C VAL A 370 -6.21 5.18 19.14
N LYS A 371 -7.33 5.89 19.27
CA LYS A 371 -8.66 5.38 18.94
C LYS A 371 -9.31 6.31 17.93
N ILE A 372 -9.53 5.81 16.72
CA ILE A 372 -10.14 6.55 15.61
C ILE A 372 -11.44 5.86 15.22
N GLY A 373 -12.53 6.61 15.07
CA GLY A 373 -13.76 5.95 14.66
C GLY A 373 -15.05 6.73 14.68
N GLY A 374 -16.12 5.99 14.43
CA GLY A 374 -17.50 6.40 14.63
C GLY A 374 -17.93 6.33 16.10
N ARG A 375 -18.99 7.05 16.48
CA ARG A 375 -19.62 6.88 17.80
C ARG A 375 -20.60 5.71 17.80
N SER A 376 -20.46 4.80 18.76
CA SER A 376 -21.46 3.80 19.12
C SER A 376 -22.15 4.18 20.44
N SER A 377 -23.40 3.75 20.64
CA SER A 377 -24.19 3.97 21.86
C SER A 377 -23.52 3.43 23.14
N SER A 378 -22.52 2.57 23.03
CA SER A 378 -21.72 2.02 24.13
C SER A 378 -20.61 2.94 24.62
N ASP A 379 -20.19 3.91 23.81
CA ASP A 379 -19.06 4.82 24.09
C ASP A 379 -19.53 6.07 24.88
N ALA A 380 -20.78 6.03 25.37
CA ALA A 380 -21.39 7.02 26.24
C ALA A 380 -20.71 7.15 27.63
N GLY A 381 -19.54 6.53 27.81
CA GLY A 381 -18.60 6.83 28.88
C GLY A 381 -17.70 8.04 28.62
N SER A 382 -17.77 8.68 27.44
CA SER A 382 -17.11 9.98 27.21
C SER A 382 -17.54 10.97 28.30
N ALA A 383 -16.60 11.78 28.80
CA ALA A 383 -16.80 12.75 29.88
C ALA A 383 -17.92 13.79 29.61
N TRP A 384 -18.55 13.76 28.43
CA TRP A 384 -19.44 14.80 27.93
C TRP A 384 -20.85 14.35 27.54
N GLY A 385 -21.29 13.14 27.89
CA GLY A 385 -22.73 12.82 28.00
C GLY A 385 -23.61 13.25 26.81
N ILE A 386 -23.08 13.20 25.58
CA ILE A 386 -23.87 13.47 24.37
C ILE A 386 -24.65 12.20 24.05
N ASN A 387 -25.92 12.22 24.42
CA ASN A 387 -26.85 11.10 24.32
C ASN A 387 -27.46 11.04 22.91
N ASP A 388 -26.62 10.86 21.89
CA ASP A 388 -27.09 10.72 20.51
C ASP A 388 -27.42 9.26 20.21
N LYS A 389 -28.70 9.02 19.88
CA LYS A 389 -29.30 7.69 19.68
C LYS A 389 -29.14 7.16 18.26
N ASP A 390 -28.36 7.83 17.42
CA ASP A 390 -28.20 7.45 16.02
C ASP A 390 -27.05 6.45 15.88
N GLU A 391 -27.42 5.21 15.56
CA GLU A 391 -26.48 4.16 15.22
C GLU A 391 -25.75 4.56 13.91
N SER A 392 -24.41 4.58 13.94
CA SER A 392 -23.50 4.69 12.79
C SER A 392 -23.19 6.10 12.29
N PHE A 393 -22.50 6.91 13.10
CA PHE A 393 -21.60 7.91 12.51
C PHE A 393 -20.34 7.19 12.02
N ILE A 394 -19.88 7.45 10.79
CA ILE A 394 -18.64 6.92 10.23
C ILE A 394 -17.64 8.07 10.21
N SER A 395 -16.43 7.89 10.73
CA SER A 395 -15.36 8.88 10.49
C SER A 395 -14.94 8.75 9.03
N GLN A 396 -15.03 9.84 8.26
CA GLN A 396 -14.66 9.89 6.84
C GLN A 396 -13.31 10.59 6.63
N ALA A 397 -12.45 10.55 7.64
CA ALA A 397 -11.13 11.15 7.60
C ALA A 397 -10.11 10.19 7.00
N ASP A 398 -9.11 10.77 6.35
CA ASP A 398 -7.85 10.07 6.06
C ASP A 398 -6.94 10.30 7.27
N ASN A 399 -6.64 9.25 8.03
CA ASN A 399 -5.89 9.38 9.27
C ASN A 399 -4.51 8.74 9.14
N THR A 400 -3.50 9.43 9.66
CA THR A 400 -2.15 8.90 9.82
C THR A 400 -1.82 8.78 11.29
N VAL A 401 -1.36 7.61 11.72
CA VAL A 401 -0.84 7.35 13.05
C VAL A 401 0.60 6.90 12.92
N LEU A 402 1.51 7.61 13.58
CA LEU A 402 2.92 7.24 13.70
C LEU A 402 3.18 6.85 15.17
N GLY A 403 3.52 5.58 15.38
CA GLY A 403 3.89 4.99 16.67
C GLY A 403 5.32 5.29 17.09
N SER A 404 5.66 4.85 18.29
CA SER A 404 6.94 5.00 18.97
C SER A 404 7.74 3.70 18.90
N ASP A 405 9.00 3.70 19.34
CA ASP A 405 9.81 2.46 19.43
C ASP A 405 9.40 1.53 20.61
N ASN A 406 8.20 1.69 21.18
CA ASN A 406 7.70 0.86 22.27
C ASN A 406 6.27 0.40 21.97
N ALA A 407 5.83 -0.64 22.69
CA ALA A 407 4.49 -1.19 22.57
C ALA A 407 3.37 -0.13 22.58
N ASP A 408 2.65 -0.11 21.47
CA ASP A 408 1.61 0.82 21.09
C ASP A 408 0.26 0.13 20.88
N TYR A 409 -0.81 0.92 21.01
CA TYR A 409 -2.17 0.44 20.78
C TYR A 409 -2.90 1.35 19.81
N VAL A 410 -3.41 0.79 18.72
CA VAL A 410 -4.17 1.53 17.72
C VAL A 410 -5.48 0.83 17.40
N SER A 411 -6.59 1.58 17.44
CA SER A 411 -7.92 1.05 17.18
C SER A 411 -8.69 1.91 16.19
N PHE A 412 -9.16 1.29 15.11
CA PHE A 412 -9.98 1.89 14.06
C PHE A 412 -11.36 1.23 14.06
N ILE A 413 -12.39 1.99 14.44
CA ILE A 413 -13.77 1.46 14.54
C ILE A 413 -14.72 2.31 13.71
N ASN A 414 -15.28 1.79 12.62
CA ASN A 414 -16.07 2.59 11.65
C ASN A 414 -15.29 3.80 11.13
N ALA A 415 -14.02 3.58 10.81
CA ALA A 415 -13.12 4.59 10.27
C ALA A 415 -12.96 4.33 8.77
N ALA A 416 -13.70 5.08 7.95
CA ALA A 416 -13.52 5.08 6.51
C ALA A 416 -12.29 5.91 6.12
N GLY A 417 -12.18 6.27 4.83
CA GLY A 417 -11.03 6.99 4.30
C GLY A 417 -9.85 6.07 3.97
N ASN A 418 -8.74 6.67 3.58
CA ASN A 418 -7.46 6.02 3.35
C ASN A 418 -6.56 6.30 4.56
N ASN A 419 -6.35 5.27 5.38
CA ASN A 419 -5.63 5.40 6.63
C ASN A 419 -4.20 4.85 6.49
N LEU A 420 -3.28 5.42 7.26
CA LEU A 420 -1.90 4.97 7.40
C LEU A 420 -1.61 4.74 8.88
N ILE A 421 -1.14 3.55 9.21
CA ILE A 421 -0.66 3.17 10.53
C ILE A 421 0.79 2.72 10.34
N ASP A 422 1.71 3.33 11.05
CA ASP A 422 3.14 3.01 11.02
C ASP A 422 3.63 3.06 12.46
N LEU A 423 3.86 1.89 13.07
CA LEU A 423 4.11 1.80 14.52
C LEU A 423 5.59 1.70 14.90
N ALA A 424 6.48 1.65 13.92
CA ALA A 424 7.93 1.59 14.10
C ALA A 424 8.44 0.35 14.84
N GLY A 425 8.30 0.24 16.16
CA GLY A 425 8.72 -0.98 16.85
C GLY A 425 8.25 -1.08 18.30
N GLY A 426 8.54 -2.21 18.93
CA GLY A 426 7.83 -2.64 20.14
C GLY A 426 6.73 -3.65 19.77
N ASN A 427 6.18 -4.34 20.76
CA ASN A 427 5.12 -5.32 20.53
C ASN A 427 3.76 -4.62 20.52
N ASP A 428 3.23 -4.40 19.33
CA ASP A 428 2.11 -3.52 19.07
C ASP A 428 0.79 -4.27 18.88
N GLU A 429 -0.31 -3.59 19.18
CA GLU A 429 -1.66 -4.13 18.99
C GLU A 429 -2.51 -3.18 18.11
N VAL A 430 -2.92 -3.70 16.95
CA VAL A 430 -3.79 -3.00 16.00
C VAL A 430 -5.15 -3.68 15.91
N PHE A 431 -6.21 -2.91 16.15
CA PHE A 431 -7.59 -3.40 16.04
C PHE A 431 -8.37 -2.63 14.97
N ILE A 432 -8.93 -3.34 13.99
CA ILE A 432 -9.76 -2.76 12.92
C ILE A 432 -11.11 -3.45 12.85
N SER A 433 -12.18 -2.70 13.12
CA SER A 433 -13.54 -3.22 13.06
C SER A 433 -14.50 -2.25 12.40
N ASP A 434 -15.33 -2.78 11.51
CA ASP A 434 -16.38 -1.99 10.87
C ASP A 434 -17.77 -2.57 11.06
N ARG A 435 -18.73 -1.66 11.20
CA ARG A 435 -20.19 -1.90 11.19
C ARG A 435 -20.82 -1.46 9.87
N ALA A 436 -20.28 -0.41 9.24
CA ALA A 436 -20.69 0.09 7.92
C ALA A 436 -19.57 0.96 7.28
N GLY A 437 -19.46 0.99 5.95
CA GLY A 437 -18.56 1.90 5.22
C GLY A 437 -17.26 1.29 4.69
N GLY A 438 -16.67 0.36 5.45
CA GLY A 438 -15.42 -0.33 5.09
C GLY A 438 -14.16 0.52 5.30
N THR A 439 -13.14 -0.07 5.93
CA THR A 439 -11.84 0.56 6.16
C THR A 439 -10.89 0.29 4.99
N ASN A 440 -10.21 1.34 4.51
CA ASN A 440 -8.97 1.17 3.75
C ASN A 440 -7.80 1.62 4.62
N ALA A 441 -6.79 0.77 4.75
CA ALA A 441 -5.59 1.10 5.52
C ALA A 441 -4.33 0.50 4.91
N THR A 442 -3.24 1.25 5.00
CA THR A 442 -1.88 0.72 4.90
C THR A 442 -1.30 0.67 6.30
N ILE A 443 -0.72 -0.46 6.67
CA ILE A 443 -0.35 -0.77 8.05
C ILE A 443 1.05 -1.37 8.02
N TYR A 444 1.95 -0.73 8.76
CA TYR A 444 3.28 -1.22 9.09
C TYR A 444 3.31 -1.41 10.61
N LEU A 445 3.45 -2.66 11.06
CA LEU A 445 3.52 -2.96 12.49
C LEU A 445 4.95 -2.67 12.98
N GLY A 446 5.97 -3.16 12.28
CA GLY A 446 7.36 -2.73 12.47
C GLY A 446 8.21 -3.81 13.14
N ASP A 447 9.14 -3.42 14.01
CA ASP A 447 9.98 -4.38 14.74
C ASP A 447 9.27 -4.80 16.04
N GLY A 448 8.89 -6.06 16.23
CA GLY A 448 8.20 -6.54 17.42
C GLY A 448 7.49 -7.87 17.19
N ASP A 449 7.04 -8.55 18.25
CA ASP A 449 6.02 -9.59 18.06
C ASP A 449 4.64 -8.91 18.13
N ASP A 450 4.09 -8.58 16.97
CA ASP A 450 2.92 -7.72 16.83
C ASP A 450 1.62 -8.48 16.60
N VAL A 451 0.51 -7.80 16.89
CA VAL A 451 -0.82 -8.40 16.75
C VAL A 451 -1.76 -7.46 16.02
N LEU A 452 -2.22 -7.88 14.84
CA LEU A 452 -3.27 -7.20 14.08
C LEU A 452 -4.54 -8.03 14.08
N SER A 453 -5.65 -7.43 14.50
CA SER A 453 -6.97 -8.04 14.43
C SER A 453 -7.96 -7.20 13.63
N ALA A 454 -8.31 -7.69 12.44
CA ALA A 454 -9.23 -7.07 11.50
C ALA A 454 -10.42 -7.98 11.17
N GLY A 455 -11.62 -7.48 11.41
CA GLY A 455 -12.85 -8.20 11.06
C GLY A 455 -14.12 -7.54 11.58
N PRO A 456 -15.29 -8.09 11.22
CA PRO A 456 -16.55 -7.58 11.73
C PRO A 456 -16.70 -7.89 13.23
N THR A 457 -17.24 -6.95 14.01
CA THR A 457 -17.51 -7.13 15.45
C THR A 457 -18.72 -8.00 15.77
N THR A 458 -19.58 -8.30 14.79
CA THR A 458 -20.70 -9.23 14.98
C THR A 458 -20.99 -10.02 13.70
N SER A 459 -21.52 -11.22 13.86
CA SER A 459 -21.92 -12.11 12.77
C SER A 459 -23.04 -11.56 11.86
N TYR A 460 -23.61 -10.39 12.18
CA TYR A 460 -24.62 -9.73 11.35
C TYR A 460 -24.01 -8.93 10.19
N TYR A 461 -22.75 -8.48 10.32
CA TYR A 461 -22.08 -7.61 9.33
C TYR A 461 -20.99 -8.38 8.57
N THR A 462 -21.35 -9.52 7.98
CA THR A 462 -20.41 -10.38 7.22
C THR A 462 -19.98 -9.81 5.86
N ASN A 463 -20.57 -8.68 5.43
CA ASN A 463 -20.34 -8.08 4.12
C ASN A 463 -19.55 -6.77 4.16
N VAL A 464 -18.83 -6.49 5.25
CA VAL A 464 -18.02 -5.27 5.33
C VAL A 464 -16.75 -5.47 4.51
N ARG A 465 -16.51 -4.57 3.54
CA ARG A 465 -15.31 -4.59 2.71
C ARG A 465 -14.19 -3.87 3.43
N GLN A 466 -13.11 -4.57 3.72
CA GLN A 466 -11.87 -3.95 4.19
C GLN A 466 -10.80 -4.14 3.11
N ASN A 467 -10.09 -3.07 2.76
CA ASN A 467 -8.95 -3.18 1.86
C ASN A 467 -7.69 -2.80 2.63
N LEU A 468 -6.96 -3.82 3.08
CA LEU A 468 -5.80 -3.63 3.93
C LEU A 468 -4.54 -4.05 3.18
N ASN A 469 -3.52 -3.19 3.25
CA ASN A 469 -2.15 -3.52 2.93
C ASN A 469 -1.39 -3.60 4.24
N ILE A 470 -0.87 -4.77 4.57
CA ILE A 470 -0.28 -5.08 5.86
C ILE A 470 1.15 -5.57 5.63
N ASP A 471 2.07 -4.98 6.37
CA ASP A 471 3.44 -5.42 6.53
C ASP A 471 3.66 -5.65 8.04
N GLY A 472 3.93 -6.90 8.43
CA GLY A 472 4.22 -7.26 9.82
C GLY A 472 5.53 -6.64 10.25
N GLY A 473 6.60 -6.94 9.52
CA GLY A 473 7.92 -6.34 9.75
C GLY A 473 8.86 -7.38 10.31
N ALA A 474 9.46 -7.16 11.48
CA ALA A 474 10.41 -8.11 12.06
C ALA A 474 9.94 -8.60 13.43
N GLY A 475 9.85 -9.91 13.61
CA GLY A 475 9.37 -10.57 14.82
C GLY A 475 8.32 -11.63 14.46
N ASN A 476 7.69 -12.26 15.45
CA ASN A 476 6.70 -13.31 15.19
C ASN A 476 5.30 -12.72 15.29
N ASP A 477 4.76 -12.30 14.16
CA ASP A 477 3.54 -11.51 14.09
C ASP A 477 2.29 -12.39 13.99
N GLU A 478 1.18 -11.92 14.57
CA GLU A 478 -0.13 -12.54 14.41
C GLU A 478 -1.10 -11.60 13.69
N ILE A 479 -1.41 -11.92 12.43
CA ILE A 479 -2.24 -11.10 11.55
C ILE A 479 -3.58 -11.80 11.27
N ILE A 480 -4.67 -11.21 11.75
CA ILE A 480 -6.00 -11.83 11.72
C ILE A 480 -6.93 -11.00 10.80
N THR A 481 -7.36 -11.59 9.69
CA THR A 481 -8.18 -10.95 8.64
C THR A 481 -9.36 -11.83 8.21
N ILE A 482 -10.43 -11.87 9.02
CA ILE A 482 -11.50 -12.87 8.81
C ILE A 482 -12.71 -12.38 8.01
N SER A 483 -12.74 -11.16 7.45
CA SER A 483 -13.90 -10.73 6.65
C SER A 483 -14.05 -11.59 5.39
N LYS A 484 -15.29 -11.87 4.95
CA LYS A 484 -15.58 -12.52 3.66
C LYS A 484 -15.51 -11.57 2.47
N GLN A 485 -15.33 -10.27 2.71
CA GLN A 485 -15.35 -9.24 1.69
C GLN A 485 -14.20 -8.29 1.92
N GLY A 486 -13.53 -7.89 0.86
CA GLY A 486 -12.34 -7.05 0.95
C GLY A 486 -11.17 -7.61 0.17
N THR A 487 -10.07 -6.87 0.21
CA THR A 487 -8.79 -7.24 -0.39
C THR A 487 -7.73 -7.13 0.70
N TYR A 488 -7.03 -8.23 0.97
CA TYR A 488 -5.99 -8.27 2.00
C TYR A 488 -4.67 -8.59 1.32
N HIS A 489 -3.77 -7.61 1.25
CA HIS A 489 -2.37 -7.85 0.90
C HIS A 489 -1.61 -7.91 2.22
N ILE A 490 -0.99 -9.06 2.47
CA ILE A 490 -0.33 -9.36 3.74
C ILE A 490 1.08 -9.83 3.41
N ASN A 491 2.06 -9.19 4.02
CA ASN A 491 3.44 -9.64 4.16
C ASN A 491 3.70 -9.84 5.65
N GLY A 492 4.07 -11.05 6.08
CA GLY A 492 4.46 -11.31 7.47
C GLY A 492 5.78 -10.59 7.79
N GLY A 493 6.79 -10.80 6.96
CA GLY A 493 8.04 -10.07 7.03
C GLY A 493 9.18 -10.99 7.41
N SER A 494 9.79 -10.83 8.59
CA SER A 494 10.87 -11.68 9.07
C SER A 494 10.53 -12.24 10.44
N GLY A 495 10.54 -13.56 10.61
CA GLY A 495 10.18 -14.24 11.85
C GLY A 495 9.22 -15.39 11.57
N ASP A 496 8.76 -16.09 12.60
CA ASP A 496 7.83 -17.21 12.43
C ASP A 496 6.39 -16.69 12.54
N ASP A 497 5.81 -16.22 11.44
CA ASP A 497 4.56 -15.46 11.45
C ASP A 497 3.32 -16.37 11.41
N THR A 498 2.21 -15.83 11.92
CA THR A 498 0.90 -16.49 11.93
C THR A 498 -0.15 -15.60 11.26
N ILE A 499 -0.64 -16.04 10.10
CA ILE A 499 -1.67 -15.32 9.35
C ILE A 499 -2.98 -16.09 9.41
N ILE A 500 -4.04 -15.49 9.97
CA ILE A 500 -5.37 -16.09 10.11
C ILE A 500 -6.34 -15.39 9.17
N MET A 501 -6.94 -16.10 8.22
CA MET A 501 -7.88 -15.49 7.27
C MET A 501 -9.11 -16.33 6.98
N SER A 502 -10.11 -15.71 6.35
CA SER A 502 -11.26 -16.45 5.88
C SER A 502 -10.90 -17.36 4.71
N ALA A 503 -11.26 -18.65 4.82
CA ALA A 503 -10.99 -19.70 3.84
C ALA A 503 -11.55 -19.44 2.43
N ASN A 504 -12.37 -18.40 2.23
CA ASN A 504 -12.92 -18.03 0.93
C ASN A 504 -12.51 -16.63 0.45
N ASN A 505 -11.51 -16.00 1.08
CA ASN A 505 -11.11 -14.63 0.77
C ASN A 505 -9.64 -14.50 0.33
N PHE A 506 -9.29 -15.15 -0.78
CA PHE A 506 -7.99 -14.98 -1.46
C PHE A 506 -8.03 -13.84 -2.50
N ASN A 507 -8.74 -12.74 -2.20
CA ASN A 507 -8.87 -11.63 -3.14
C ASN A 507 -7.58 -10.80 -3.25
N GLY A 508 -6.74 -10.80 -2.22
CA GLY A 508 -5.41 -10.19 -2.25
C GLY A 508 -4.29 -11.22 -2.38
N VAL A 509 -3.20 -11.02 -1.65
CA VAL A 509 -1.94 -11.80 -1.66
C VAL A 509 -1.54 -12.03 -0.22
N VAL A 510 -1.04 -13.22 0.05
CA VAL A 510 -0.55 -13.65 1.35
C VAL A 510 0.89 -14.09 1.14
N ASP A 511 1.79 -13.46 1.87
CA ASP A 511 3.20 -13.76 1.87
C ASP A 511 3.65 -13.87 3.34
N GLY A 512 4.21 -15.01 3.74
CA GLY A 512 4.77 -15.18 5.08
C GLY A 512 6.06 -14.37 5.25
N GLY A 513 6.95 -14.44 4.26
CA GLY A 513 8.22 -13.73 4.25
C GLY A 513 9.38 -14.66 4.59
N GLU A 514 10.32 -14.20 5.41
CA GLU A 514 11.44 -14.99 5.90
C GLU A 514 11.08 -15.67 7.22
N GLY A 515 11.12 -16.99 7.29
CA GLY A 515 10.95 -17.70 8.56
C GLY A 515 10.21 -19.01 8.38
N TYR A 516 9.60 -19.51 9.45
CA TYR A 516 8.63 -20.61 9.36
C TYR A 516 7.22 -20.07 9.56
N ASP A 517 6.49 -19.91 8.46
CA ASP A 517 5.23 -19.17 8.48
C ASP A 517 4.01 -20.09 8.46
N THR A 518 2.97 -19.67 9.19
CA THR A 518 1.72 -20.44 9.34
C THR A 518 0.52 -19.68 8.80
N LEU A 519 -0.11 -20.22 7.76
CA LEU A 519 -1.41 -19.78 7.25
C LEU A 519 -2.57 -20.57 7.88
N LYS A 520 -3.35 -19.92 8.72
CA LYS A 520 -4.57 -20.47 9.34
C LYS A 520 -5.82 -20.11 8.55
N LEU A 521 -6.61 -21.11 8.18
CA LEU A 521 -7.83 -20.95 7.38
C LEU A 521 -9.09 -21.13 8.23
N ALA A 522 -9.90 -20.08 8.29
CA ALA A 522 -11.13 -20.02 9.08
C ALA A 522 -12.39 -20.01 8.20
N THR A 523 -13.37 -20.83 8.56
CA THR A 523 -14.75 -20.74 8.07
C THR A 523 -15.60 -19.85 8.99
N GLN A 524 -16.73 -19.37 8.47
CA GLN A 524 -17.72 -18.64 9.27
C GLN A 524 -19.06 -19.38 9.26
N GLY A 525 -19.05 -20.59 9.81
CA GLY A 525 -20.26 -21.38 10.05
C GLY A 525 -20.83 -22.09 8.82
N GLN A 526 -20.09 -22.17 7.72
CA GLN A 526 -20.40 -22.98 6.54
C GLN A 526 -19.09 -23.59 6.02
N ALA A 527 -19.16 -24.83 5.53
CA ALA A 527 -18.01 -25.47 4.89
C ALA A 527 -17.60 -24.69 3.63
N GLU A 528 -16.29 -24.51 3.45
CA GLU A 528 -15.71 -23.77 2.33
C GLU A 528 -14.86 -24.73 1.48
N ILE A 529 -14.95 -24.59 0.15
CA ILE A 529 -14.16 -25.37 -0.79
C ILE A 529 -13.16 -24.43 -1.46
N ILE A 530 -11.88 -24.78 -1.38
CA ILE A 530 -10.78 -24.05 -1.99
C ILE A 530 -10.22 -24.92 -3.11
N ASP A 531 -10.23 -24.42 -4.34
CA ASP A 531 -9.62 -25.10 -5.49
C ASP A 531 -8.45 -24.25 -5.96
N PHE A 532 -7.22 -24.67 -5.64
CA PHE A 532 -5.99 -23.91 -5.93
C PHE A 532 -5.82 -23.61 -7.42
N ARG A 533 -6.28 -24.50 -8.31
CA ARG A 533 -6.25 -24.28 -9.77
C ARG A 533 -7.12 -23.09 -10.22
N THR A 534 -8.09 -22.69 -9.40
CA THR A 534 -9.04 -21.61 -9.74
C THR A 534 -8.68 -20.27 -9.09
N LEU A 535 -7.78 -20.26 -8.09
CA LEU A 535 -7.49 -19.05 -7.31
C LEU A 535 -6.81 -17.94 -8.13
N ALA A 536 -6.02 -18.33 -9.14
CA ALA A 536 -5.23 -17.38 -9.92
C ALA A 536 -5.09 -17.81 -11.39
N ASN A 537 -6.12 -18.43 -11.97
CA ASN A 537 -6.06 -19.05 -13.30
C ASN A 537 -4.90 -20.05 -13.47
N GLY A 538 -4.36 -20.59 -12.37
CA GLY A 538 -3.22 -21.50 -12.34
C GLY A 538 -1.91 -20.94 -11.77
N GLU A 539 -1.84 -19.67 -11.37
CA GLU A 539 -0.64 -19.03 -10.79
C GLU A 539 -0.79 -18.86 -9.27
N LEU A 540 -0.67 -19.95 -8.51
CA LEU A 540 -0.97 -19.94 -7.06
C LEU A 540 -0.01 -19.04 -6.25
N ASP A 541 1.24 -18.95 -6.70
CA ASP A 541 2.26 -17.99 -6.26
C ASP A 541 1.79 -16.53 -6.39
N ALA A 542 0.80 -16.24 -7.23
CA ALA A 542 0.20 -14.91 -7.25
C ALA A 542 -0.70 -14.60 -6.03
N LYS A 543 -0.93 -15.58 -5.15
CA LYS A 543 -1.90 -15.51 -4.06
C LYS A 543 -1.36 -15.93 -2.71
N ILE A 544 -0.52 -16.95 -2.67
CA ILE A 544 0.04 -17.52 -1.44
C ILE A 544 1.51 -17.81 -1.70
N ASN A 545 2.40 -17.26 -0.87
CA ASN A 545 3.85 -17.41 -0.98
C ASN A 545 4.47 -17.55 0.40
N ASN A 546 5.64 -18.18 0.45
CA ASN A 546 6.50 -18.30 1.62
C ASN A 546 5.69 -18.75 2.86
N ILE A 547 5.00 -19.90 2.77
CA ILE A 547 4.25 -20.52 3.86
C ILE A 547 4.67 -21.98 4.01
N GLU A 548 5.04 -22.37 5.22
CA GLU A 548 5.53 -23.71 5.54
C GLU A 548 4.43 -24.58 6.19
N GLU A 549 3.43 -23.95 6.82
CA GLU A 549 2.31 -24.63 7.45
C GLU A 549 0.95 -24.04 7.09
N ILE A 550 0.05 -24.87 6.58
CA ILE A 550 -1.38 -24.54 6.45
C ILE A 550 -2.13 -25.22 7.59
N SER A 551 -2.81 -24.43 8.41
CA SER A 551 -3.49 -24.92 9.60
C SER A 551 -5.00 -24.63 9.59
N PHE A 552 -5.77 -25.58 10.08
CA PHE A 552 -7.19 -25.42 10.40
C PHE A 552 -7.40 -25.14 11.90
N ASP A 553 -6.34 -25.04 12.68
CA ASP A 553 -6.40 -24.54 14.05
C ASP A 553 -6.42 -23.01 14.05
N THR A 554 -7.61 -22.44 14.27
CA THR A 554 -7.83 -21.00 14.28
C THR A 554 -7.68 -20.38 15.67
N THR A 555 -7.02 -21.08 16.59
CA THR A 555 -6.65 -20.52 17.90
C THR A 555 -5.79 -19.28 17.71
N GLN A 556 -6.19 -18.20 18.38
CA GLN A 556 -5.61 -16.85 18.29
C GLN A 556 -4.89 -16.52 19.62
N SER A 557 -3.82 -15.74 19.60
CA SER A 557 -3.14 -15.28 20.83
C SER A 557 -3.95 -14.21 21.55
N VAL A 558 -4.72 -13.41 20.80
CA VAL A 558 -5.70 -12.46 21.33
C VAL A 558 -7.12 -12.84 20.92
N SER A 559 -8.05 -12.82 21.87
CA SER A 559 -9.48 -13.03 21.58
C SER A 559 -10.22 -11.71 21.70
N TYR A 560 -10.60 -11.11 20.58
CA TYR A 560 -11.48 -9.95 20.58
C TYR A 560 -12.93 -10.37 20.29
N ASN A 561 -13.87 -9.88 21.11
CA ASN A 561 -15.29 -10.22 21.00
C ASN A 561 -15.83 -9.81 19.63
N GLY A 562 -16.15 -10.80 18.79
CA GLY A 562 -16.82 -10.57 17.50
C GLY A 562 -16.09 -11.10 16.28
N ILE A 563 -14.76 -11.23 16.36
CA ILE A 563 -13.92 -11.77 15.30
C ILE A 563 -13.94 -13.30 15.42
N SER A 564 -15.03 -13.91 14.93
CA SER A 564 -15.29 -15.35 15.07
C SER A 564 -15.19 -16.08 13.73
N GLY A 565 -14.28 -17.04 13.65
CA GLY A 565 -14.27 -18.11 12.65
C GLY A 565 -13.89 -19.42 13.32
N ASP A 566 -14.33 -20.55 12.77
CA ASP A 566 -13.86 -21.87 13.16
C ASP A 566 -13.15 -22.51 11.98
N GLY A 567 -12.14 -23.34 12.22
CA GLY A 567 -11.45 -24.06 11.13
C GLY A 567 -12.15 -25.36 10.72
N SER A 568 -13.46 -25.52 10.95
CA SER A 568 -14.17 -26.75 10.61
C SER A 568 -14.76 -26.68 9.21
N GLY A 569 -14.65 -27.78 8.45
CA GLY A 569 -15.25 -27.89 7.11
C GLY A 569 -14.50 -27.15 6.01
N VAL A 570 -13.18 -27.00 6.12
CA VAL A 570 -12.31 -26.52 5.05
C VAL A 570 -11.93 -27.69 4.13
N HIS A 571 -12.21 -27.56 2.84
CA HIS A 571 -11.95 -28.58 1.84
C HIS A 571 -11.03 -28.03 0.73
N ILE A 572 -9.73 -28.37 0.75
CA ILE A 572 -8.78 -27.95 -0.28
C ILE A 572 -8.67 -29.05 -1.35
N LYS A 573 -8.71 -28.68 -2.63
CA LYS A 573 -8.72 -29.61 -3.75
C LYS A 573 -7.57 -29.39 -4.73
N ASN A 574 -7.13 -30.51 -5.31
CA ASN A 574 -6.22 -30.59 -6.45
C ASN A 574 -4.81 -30.06 -6.16
N ILE A 575 -4.31 -30.30 -4.94
CA ILE A 575 -2.94 -29.92 -4.57
C ILE A 575 -1.97 -30.80 -5.34
N ASN A 576 -1.20 -30.21 -6.25
CA ASN A 576 -0.16 -30.87 -7.02
C ASN A 576 1.25 -30.44 -6.53
N ALA A 577 2.30 -30.99 -7.14
CA ALA A 577 3.67 -30.70 -6.72
C ALA A 577 4.11 -29.25 -6.98
N GLN A 578 3.59 -28.59 -8.02
CA GLN A 578 3.83 -27.17 -8.30
C GLN A 578 3.21 -26.31 -7.21
N ASP A 579 1.96 -26.60 -6.83
CA ASP A 579 1.26 -25.81 -5.80
C ASP A 579 2.06 -25.74 -4.49
N VAL A 580 2.72 -26.84 -4.11
CA VAL A 580 3.58 -26.85 -2.92
C VAL A 580 4.81 -25.97 -3.11
N LEU A 581 5.45 -26.01 -4.28
CA LEU A 581 6.64 -25.21 -4.59
C LEU A 581 6.33 -23.72 -4.76
N ASP A 582 5.09 -23.39 -5.12
CA ASP A 582 4.59 -22.02 -5.20
C ASP A 582 4.31 -21.46 -3.80
N ILE A 583 3.81 -22.31 -2.90
CA ILE A 583 3.44 -21.93 -1.54
C ILE A 583 4.67 -21.73 -0.64
N THR A 584 5.68 -22.60 -0.67
CA THR A 584 6.85 -22.50 0.23
C THR A 584 8.11 -22.01 -0.49
N ASP A 585 8.93 -21.22 0.19
CA ASP A 585 10.23 -20.75 -0.31
C ASP A 585 11.40 -21.63 0.10
N ASP A 586 11.28 -22.36 1.21
CA ASP A 586 12.26 -23.35 1.66
C ASP A 586 12.00 -24.72 1.04
N LYS A 587 12.83 -25.06 0.05
CA LYS A 587 12.81 -26.36 -0.65
C LYS A 587 13.22 -27.54 0.25
N ASP A 588 13.84 -27.28 1.39
CA ASP A 588 14.18 -28.29 2.39
C ASP A 588 13.04 -28.52 3.41
N VAL A 589 12.06 -27.61 3.51
CA VAL A 589 10.89 -27.75 4.37
C VAL A 589 9.79 -28.57 3.67
N VAL A 590 9.12 -29.38 4.48
CA VAL A 590 7.98 -30.19 4.06
C VAL A 590 6.71 -29.39 4.39
N LEU A 591 5.96 -28.97 3.37
CA LEU A 591 4.69 -28.28 3.57
C LEU A 591 3.81 -29.12 4.50
N LYS A 592 3.37 -28.49 5.60
CA LYS A 592 2.66 -29.17 6.67
C LYS A 592 1.21 -28.76 6.70
N PHE A 593 0.33 -29.73 6.93
CA PHE A 593 -1.10 -29.49 7.16
C PHE A 593 -1.51 -29.95 8.56
N THR A 594 -1.98 -29.00 9.36
CA THR A 594 -2.41 -29.21 10.75
C THR A 594 -3.91 -28.98 10.88
N ASN A 595 -4.60 -29.80 11.65
CA ASN A 595 -6.04 -29.71 11.85
C ASN A 595 -6.39 -29.05 13.19
N GLY A 596 -5.58 -29.32 14.21
CA GLY A 596 -5.92 -28.99 15.59
C GLY A 596 -7.22 -29.69 16.04
N ASN A 597 -8.00 -29.03 16.87
CA ASN A 597 -9.24 -29.58 17.44
C ASN A 597 -10.52 -29.20 16.64
N THR A 598 -10.42 -29.22 15.31
CA THR A 598 -11.54 -28.90 14.39
C THR A 598 -11.97 -30.14 13.61
N SER A 599 -13.13 -30.10 12.94
CA SER A 599 -13.71 -31.30 12.31
C SER A 599 -14.17 -31.07 10.88
N GLY A 600 -14.20 -32.15 10.09
CA GLY A 600 -14.75 -32.14 8.74
C GLY A 600 -13.81 -31.59 7.67
N ASN A 601 -12.52 -31.45 7.96
CA ASN A 601 -11.54 -30.93 7.01
C ASN A 601 -11.02 -32.03 6.07
N SER A 602 -10.75 -31.67 4.82
CA SER A 602 -10.21 -32.61 3.84
C SER A 602 -9.27 -31.97 2.83
N LEU A 603 -8.34 -32.78 2.33
CA LEU A 603 -7.40 -32.44 1.27
C LEU A 603 -7.56 -33.45 0.13
N SER A 604 -7.48 -32.96 -1.11
CA SER A 604 -7.30 -33.83 -2.29
C SER A 604 -5.96 -33.49 -2.93
N LEU A 605 -5.09 -34.50 -3.01
CA LEU A 605 -3.77 -34.41 -3.61
C LEU A 605 -3.80 -35.03 -5.01
N ASP A 606 -3.10 -34.42 -5.96
CA ASP A 606 -2.95 -34.94 -7.32
C ASP A 606 -1.47 -35.27 -7.58
N GLY A 607 -1.20 -36.50 -8.04
CA GLY A 607 0.17 -36.95 -8.31
C GLY A 607 1.00 -37.35 -7.08
N PHE A 608 0.38 -37.43 -5.90
CA PHE A 608 1.00 -37.88 -4.65
C PHE A 608 0.68 -39.32 -4.29
N SER A 609 1.55 -39.95 -3.50
CA SER A 609 1.30 -41.23 -2.86
C SER A 609 1.85 -41.24 -1.44
N VAL A 610 1.35 -42.13 -0.58
CA VAL A 610 1.90 -42.27 0.78
C VAL A 610 3.38 -42.65 0.68
N SER A 611 4.24 -41.86 1.31
CA SER A 611 5.68 -42.08 1.26
C SER A 611 6.04 -43.42 1.87
N SER A 612 6.94 -44.16 1.21
CA SER A 612 7.51 -45.37 1.79
C SER A 612 8.44 -45.08 2.98
N ASP A 613 8.99 -43.86 3.03
CA ASP A 613 9.83 -43.36 4.10
C ASP A 613 9.09 -42.29 4.93
N GLN A 614 8.71 -42.69 6.14
CA GLN A 614 8.05 -41.84 7.12
C GLN A 614 9.04 -41.22 8.12
N SER A 615 10.36 -41.37 7.90
CA SER A 615 11.37 -40.79 8.77
C SER A 615 11.31 -39.26 8.75
N GLY A 616 11.38 -38.65 9.93
CA GLY A 616 11.27 -37.19 10.10
C GLY A 616 9.86 -36.63 10.13
N ALA A 617 8.82 -37.43 9.80
CA ALA A 617 7.43 -36.99 10.03
C ALA A 617 7.11 -36.99 11.53
N GLN A 618 6.42 -35.94 11.99
CA GLN A 618 6.00 -35.83 13.39
C GLN A 618 5.00 -36.94 13.76
N ALA A 619 5.04 -37.40 15.02
CA ALA A 619 4.05 -38.38 15.50
C ALA A 619 2.62 -37.83 15.35
N GLY A 620 1.74 -38.59 14.68
CA GLY A 620 0.38 -38.15 14.37
C GLY A 620 0.21 -37.60 12.94
N TYR A 621 1.29 -37.57 12.15
CA TYR A 621 1.28 -37.17 10.74
C TYR A 621 1.55 -38.37 9.83
N THR A 622 1.04 -38.29 8.60
CA THR A 622 1.41 -39.18 7.49
C THR A 622 2.09 -38.34 6.41
N ARG A 623 3.26 -38.79 5.97
CA ARG A 623 4.01 -38.18 4.87
C ARG A 623 3.56 -38.70 3.52
N TYR A 624 3.32 -37.79 2.59
CA TYR A 624 3.04 -38.04 1.20
C TYR A 624 4.20 -37.53 0.33
N GLU A 625 4.49 -38.21 -0.77
CA GLU A 625 5.53 -37.83 -1.71
C GLU A 625 5.00 -37.80 -3.16
N SER A 626 5.42 -36.80 -3.92
CA SER A 626 5.13 -36.69 -5.34
C SER A 626 5.95 -37.69 -6.16
N LYS A 627 5.63 -37.80 -7.45
CA LYS A 627 6.59 -38.34 -8.43
C LYS A 627 7.83 -37.44 -8.55
N LEU A 628 8.87 -37.94 -9.22
CA LEU A 628 10.07 -37.15 -9.51
C LEU A 628 9.73 -35.94 -10.38
N VAL A 629 10.05 -34.76 -9.89
CA VAL A 629 9.89 -33.48 -10.58
C VAL A 629 11.24 -32.80 -10.77
N ARG A 630 11.32 -31.87 -11.72
CA ARG A 630 12.43 -30.92 -11.89
C ARG A 630 11.86 -29.51 -11.89
N VAL A 631 12.55 -28.63 -11.20
CA VAL A 631 12.21 -27.21 -11.15
C VAL A 631 13.09 -26.47 -12.14
N LEU A 632 12.50 -25.67 -13.01
CA LEU A 632 13.21 -24.72 -13.84
C LEU A 632 13.56 -23.51 -12.98
N ASN A 633 14.83 -23.11 -13.00
CA ASN A 633 15.24 -21.83 -12.45
C ASN A 633 15.02 -20.76 -13.53
N ASP A 634 14.14 -19.81 -13.29
CA ASP A 634 13.79 -18.81 -14.30
C ASP A 634 14.88 -17.75 -14.51
N ASP A 635 15.76 -17.53 -13.53
CA ASP A 635 16.93 -16.63 -13.65
C ASP A 635 18.05 -17.22 -14.52
N THR A 636 18.31 -18.53 -14.38
CA THR A 636 19.44 -19.21 -15.03
C THR A 636 19.00 -20.04 -16.25
N GLY A 637 17.71 -20.37 -16.36
CA GLY A 637 17.15 -21.30 -17.33
C GLY A 637 17.57 -22.76 -17.13
N GLU A 638 18.20 -23.11 -16.00
CA GLU A 638 18.68 -24.46 -15.72
C GLU A 638 17.63 -25.29 -14.96
N LEU A 639 17.53 -26.58 -15.29
CA LEU A 639 16.69 -27.53 -14.56
C LEU A 639 17.42 -28.07 -13.34
N SER A 640 16.70 -28.15 -12.22
CA SER A 640 17.18 -28.80 -11.00
C SER A 640 17.51 -30.28 -11.23
N ALA A 641 18.25 -30.86 -10.28
CA ALA A 641 18.29 -32.31 -10.14
C ALA A 641 16.86 -32.84 -9.90
N PRO A 642 16.53 -34.06 -10.37
CA PRO A 642 15.25 -34.68 -10.05
C PRO A 642 15.07 -34.78 -8.54
N MET A 643 13.91 -34.36 -8.05
CA MET A 643 13.56 -34.38 -6.62
C MET A 643 12.12 -34.84 -6.42
N THR A 644 11.76 -35.20 -5.20
CA THR A 644 10.36 -35.41 -4.79
C THR A 644 9.93 -34.28 -3.89
N VAL A 645 8.70 -33.81 -4.10
CA VAL A 645 8.02 -32.87 -3.21
C VAL A 645 7.31 -33.68 -2.12
N LYS A 646 7.37 -33.20 -0.89
CA LYS A 646 6.81 -33.89 0.27
C LYS A 646 5.78 -33.02 0.96
N ILE A 647 4.76 -33.65 1.51
CA ILE A 647 3.74 -33.02 2.34
C ILE A 647 3.52 -33.87 3.59
N ASP A 648 3.48 -33.25 4.76
CA ASP A 648 3.12 -33.90 6.02
C ASP A 648 1.71 -33.48 6.45
N ILE A 649 0.80 -34.45 6.56
CA ILE A 649 -0.61 -34.18 6.86
C ILE A 649 -0.99 -34.84 8.18
N GLU A 650 -1.59 -34.07 9.09
CA GLU A 650 -2.11 -34.60 10.36
C GLU A 650 -3.17 -35.67 10.09
N ASN A 651 -3.08 -36.82 10.78
CA ASN A 651 -3.93 -38.00 10.54
C ASN A 651 -5.43 -37.79 10.79
N THR A 652 -5.80 -36.66 11.39
CA THR A 652 -7.18 -36.25 11.64
C THR A 652 -7.85 -35.64 10.41
N ILE A 653 -7.06 -35.23 9.40
CA ILE A 653 -7.53 -34.68 8.13
C ILE A 653 -7.86 -35.82 7.17
N THR A 654 -9.00 -35.72 6.46
CA THR A 654 -9.34 -36.70 5.42
C THR A 654 -8.55 -36.41 4.14
N VAL A 655 -7.83 -37.38 3.60
CA VAL A 655 -7.04 -37.23 2.37
C VAL A 655 -7.61 -38.08 1.24
N ASP A 656 -7.79 -37.48 0.06
CA ASP A 656 -8.14 -38.12 -1.22
C ASP A 656 -6.93 -38.04 -2.17
N LEU A 657 -6.63 -39.13 -2.90
CA LEU A 657 -5.42 -39.30 -3.73
C LEU A 657 -5.74 -39.60 -5.20
#